data_AF-A0A814VJW4-F1
#
_entry.id   AF-A0A814VJW4-F1
#
_cell.length_a   1.000
_cell.length_b   1.000
_cell.length_c   1.000
_cell.angle_alpha   90.00
_cell.angle_beta   90.00
_cell.angle_gamma   90.00
#
_symmetry.space_group_name_H-M   'P 1'
#
loop_
_entity.id
_entity.type
_entity.pdbx_description
1 polymer ?
#
loop_
_entity_poly.entity_id
_entity_poly.type
_entity_poly.pdbx_seq_one_letter_code
_entity_poly.pdbx_strand_id
1 'polypeptide(L)'
;MNRLNSLRNDCISKIFVCLLMQNENQDYPRFPTKNDRMAFINDTIIQQRCAILIDYLNKVLKHPKFRKHSATCEFFEVSCLSFIYGVSISRKEGYLLKRSHDEYPGQRILFRLALFCDIFKRHHDRKWFVIKDSYVTYIRPNTHEVRFPMLVDRDFHILTGLRNVGAHHGIKIKNLQRTLVIKCRTSRDSDEWTQHLSNLIQQGKGFIDKTASRFVSFAPVRENQLAYWFVNGKSYMEAVARALLTAKEEVFITDWWLSPEIMLIRPTDDETFRLDNVLGRIADAGIRVYVMVFKEMSFAMGLNSAYTKRILTNKSKGGFIKVIRHPDHHPKGGVFLWSHHEKLVVIDQKIAFVGGIDLCYGRWDDDFMRLVDLGADNDTTLKSPFDIVAEKVAAGGTEIVESAQKATTQMAEQAGEKPIKRVRKNSNGSDIGDIPEESQSAIGQSSEIDRKQKFFIGKDYSNVYEKDFETLEKYSEDYIDRKLVPRMPWHDEALVVIGEIARDVARHFIQRWNIHKCEKYLNNDHYPFLLPKSYDDEEDLTVKNWREFLQYKPFKVDAQCVRSVGPWSAGTRTIESSIHNAYIQMITAAKYYIYIENQFFITIGYDPQVRNQVGDTLFRRIERAHKSNEKFRVYIVIPLLPGFDSINAVQAVLFFIMRSITKGDSSLFKRLEKAEKIDLGINNTGNYPQHLMK
;
A
#
# COMPACT_ATOMS: atom_id res chain seq x y z
N MET A 1 15.57 -37.79 8.12
CA MET A 1 16.48 -38.93 7.84
C MET A 1 17.06 -38.92 6.43
N ASN A 2 16.30 -38.69 5.35
CA ASN A 2 16.85 -38.64 3.99
C ASN A 2 17.97 -37.60 3.76
N ARG A 3 18.07 -36.57 4.62
CA ARG A 3 19.19 -35.59 4.64
C ARG A 3 20.46 -36.07 5.36
N LEU A 4 20.39 -37.05 6.28
CA LEU A 4 21.56 -37.55 7.01
C LEU A 4 22.50 -38.36 6.10
N ASN A 5 21.94 -39.08 5.11
CA ASN A 5 22.72 -39.82 4.11
C ASN A 5 23.38 -38.94 3.04
N SER A 6 23.11 -37.62 3.01
CA SER A 6 23.75 -36.67 2.10
C SER A 6 24.76 -35.74 2.79
N LEU A 7 25.06 -35.96 4.07
CA LEU A 7 25.99 -35.11 4.82
C LEU A 7 27.43 -35.31 4.32
N ARG A 8 28.03 -34.21 3.85
CA ARG A 8 29.47 -34.09 3.56
C ARG A 8 30.28 -34.16 4.85
N ASN A 9 31.46 -34.78 4.76
CA ASN A 9 32.51 -34.80 5.79
C ASN A 9 32.76 -33.42 6.45
N ASP A 10 32.56 -32.32 5.72
CA ASP A 10 32.82 -30.95 6.20
C ASP A 10 31.82 -30.42 7.26
N CYS A 11 30.54 -30.80 7.19
CA CYS A 11 29.55 -30.42 8.22
C CYS A 11 29.67 -31.32 9.46
N ILE A 12 30.00 -32.60 9.26
CA ILE A 12 30.35 -33.51 10.34
C ILE A 12 31.61 -33.00 11.04
N SER A 13 32.64 -32.53 10.31
CA SER A 13 33.84 -31.88 10.85
C SER A 13 33.57 -30.58 11.61
N LYS A 14 32.54 -29.81 11.25
CA LYS A 14 32.17 -28.58 12.00
C LYS A 14 31.29 -28.85 13.23
N ILE A 15 30.44 -29.88 13.17
CA ILE A 15 29.88 -30.48 14.39
C ILE A 15 31.01 -31.10 15.21
N PHE A 16 32.07 -31.61 14.58
CA PHE A 16 33.29 -32.09 15.21
C PHE A 16 34.06 -30.98 15.95
N VAL A 17 33.93 -29.72 15.52
CA VAL A 17 34.40 -28.55 16.28
C VAL A 17 33.51 -28.27 17.50
N CYS A 18 32.20 -28.50 17.40
CA CYS A 18 31.33 -28.52 18.59
C CYS A 18 31.67 -29.72 19.51
N LEU A 19 32.12 -30.86 18.96
CA LEU A 19 32.64 -32.02 19.69
C LEU A 19 34.00 -31.73 20.35
N LEU A 20 34.89 -30.92 19.75
CA LEU A 20 36.17 -30.55 20.37
C LEU A 20 35.98 -29.64 21.60
N MET A 21 34.92 -28.83 21.62
CA MET A 21 34.52 -28.04 22.80
C MET A 21 33.94 -28.90 23.94
N GLN A 22 33.72 -30.21 23.74
CA GLN A 22 33.20 -31.13 24.75
C GLN A 22 34.27 -31.70 25.70
N ASN A 23 35.57 -31.52 25.42
CA ASN A 23 36.62 -32.15 26.23
C ASN A 23 37.06 -31.37 27.48
N GLU A 24 36.48 -30.18 27.74
CA GLU A 24 36.92 -29.34 28.87
C GLU A 24 35.84 -29.03 29.93
N ASN A 25 34.56 -29.41 29.74
CA ASN A 25 33.50 -29.09 30.73
C ASN A 25 32.39 -30.16 30.80
N GLN A 26 32.07 -30.62 32.02
CA GLN A 26 31.12 -31.72 32.26
C GLN A 26 29.63 -31.35 32.06
N ASP A 27 29.29 -30.06 31.93
CA ASP A 27 27.91 -29.57 31.86
C ASP A 27 27.26 -29.60 30.45
N TYR A 28 27.95 -30.12 29.42
CA TYR A 28 27.46 -30.07 28.03
C TYR A 28 26.89 -31.42 27.51
N PRO A 29 25.86 -31.40 26.64
CA PRO A 29 25.32 -32.61 26.02
C PRO A 29 26.41 -33.32 25.20
N ARG A 30 26.70 -34.58 25.51
CA ARG A 30 27.68 -35.40 24.78
C ARG A 30 27.10 -35.94 23.49
N PHE A 31 27.89 -35.92 22.42
CA PHE A 31 27.48 -36.54 21.16
C PHE A 31 27.39 -38.06 21.35
N PRO A 32 26.33 -38.71 20.84
CA PRO A 32 26.17 -40.16 20.98
C PRO A 32 27.19 -40.90 20.11
N THR A 33 28.33 -41.26 20.69
CA THR A 33 29.32 -42.16 20.06
C THR A 33 29.06 -43.60 20.49
N LYS A 34 28.62 -44.47 19.57
CA LYS A 34 28.69 -45.93 19.77
C LYS A 34 29.53 -46.58 18.68
N ASN A 35 30.50 -47.39 19.10
CA ASN A 35 31.27 -48.30 18.26
C ASN A 35 30.49 -49.61 18.11
N ASP A 36 29.49 -49.64 17.24
CA ASP A 36 28.79 -50.89 16.93
C ASP A 36 29.48 -51.55 15.72
N ARG A 37 30.03 -52.75 15.92
CA ARG A 37 30.55 -53.58 14.83
C ARG A 37 29.45 -53.77 13.78
N MET A 38 29.81 -53.56 12.51
CA MET A 38 28.98 -53.61 11.31
C MET A 38 28.32 -55.00 11.10
N ALA A 39 27.32 -55.36 11.89
CA ALA A 39 26.50 -56.54 11.65
C ALA A 39 25.04 -56.26 12.06
N PHE A 40 24.20 -56.12 11.02
CA PHE A 40 22.73 -56.03 11.06
C PHE A 40 22.12 -54.77 11.68
N ILE A 41 22.12 -53.68 10.90
CA ILE A 41 21.26 -52.51 11.15
C ILE A 41 19.85 -52.86 10.67
N ASN A 42 18.88 -52.95 11.59
CA ASN A 42 17.45 -53.09 11.27
C ASN A 42 16.69 -51.78 11.55
N ASP A 43 15.45 -51.67 11.08
CA ASP A 43 14.63 -50.45 11.21
C ASP A 43 14.43 -50.03 12.67
N THR A 44 14.33 -50.98 13.61
CA THR A 44 14.21 -50.72 15.04
C THR A 44 15.45 -50.01 15.60
N ILE A 45 16.65 -50.48 15.23
CA ILE A 45 17.92 -49.83 15.61
C ILE A 45 18.04 -48.44 14.98
N ILE A 46 17.58 -48.27 13.73
CA ILE A 46 17.56 -46.96 13.07
C ILE A 46 16.65 -45.98 13.83
N GLN A 47 15.45 -46.41 14.22
CA GLN A 47 14.52 -45.59 15.00
C GLN A 47 15.08 -45.21 16.37
N GLN A 48 15.69 -46.17 17.09
CA GLN A 48 16.36 -45.90 18.37
C GLN A 48 17.51 -44.89 18.22
N ARG A 49 18.36 -45.05 17.19
CA ARG A 49 19.43 -44.09 16.87
C ARG A 49 18.88 -42.71 16.55
N CYS A 50 17.76 -42.64 15.83
CA CYS A 50 17.10 -41.38 15.54
C CYS A 50 16.56 -40.71 16.80
N ALA A 51 15.93 -41.46 17.70
CA ALA A 51 15.46 -40.91 18.97
C ALA A 51 16.61 -40.33 19.80
N ILE A 52 17.74 -41.03 19.89
CA ILE A 52 18.95 -40.56 20.59
C ILE A 52 19.51 -39.28 19.94
N LEU A 53 19.60 -39.24 18.61
CA LEU A 53 20.05 -38.05 17.88
C LEU A 53 19.09 -36.88 18.04
N ILE A 54 17.79 -37.11 18.01
CA ILE A 54 16.77 -36.07 18.22
C ILE A 54 16.89 -35.49 19.63
N ASP A 55 17.03 -36.33 20.67
CA ASP A 55 17.23 -35.88 22.04
C ASP A 55 18.52 -35.04 22.19
N TYR A 56 19.63 -35.51 21.61
CA TYR A 56 20.88 -34.74 21.57
C TYR A 56 20.70 -33.38 20.90
N LEU A 57 20.11 -33.33 19.70
CA LEU A 57 19.89 -32.09 18.96
C LEU A 57 18.95 -31.14 19.74
N ASN A 58 17.91 -31.66 20.39
CA ASN A 58 17.04 -30.87 21.25
C ASN A 58 17.78 -30.28 22.45
N LYS A 59 18.68 -31.04 23.08
CA LYS A 59 19.53 -30.53 24.18
C LYS A 59 20.49 -29.45 23.70
N VAL A 60 21.11 -29.63 22.54
CA VAL A 60 21.95 -28.60 21.89
C VAL A 60 21.15 -27.34 21.61
N LEU A 61 19.95 -27.48 21.02
CA LEU A 61 19.07 -26.35 20.69
C LEU A 61 18.47 -25.69 21.93
N LYS A 62 18.32 -26.37 23.07
CA LYS A 62 17.88 -25.76 24.35
C LYS A 62 18.94 -24.83 24.93
N HIS A 63 20.21 -25.08 24.67
CA HIS A 63 21.31 -24.27 25.20
C HIS A 63 21.53 -22.99 24.35
N PRO A 64 21.39 -21.77 24.92
CA PRO A 64 21.44 -20.52 24.14
C PRO A 64 22.74 -20.31 23.36
N LYS A 65 23.89 -20.72 23.92
CA LYS A 65 25.20 -20.58 23.24
C LYS A 65 25.27 -21.41 21.96
N PHE A 66 24.73 -22.63 21.96
CA PHE A 66 24.78 -23.51 20.79
C PHE A 66 23.67 -23.19 19.79
N ARG A 67 22.48 -22.83 20.26
CA ARG A 67 21.36 -22.40 19.40
C ARG A 67 21.75 -21.26 18.47
N LYS A 68 22.53 -20.29 18.97
CA LYS A 68 22.96 -19.10 18.22
C LYS A 68 24.30 -19.27 17.51
N HIS A 69 24.95 -20.43 17.64
CA HIS A 69 26.27 -20.66 17.06
C HIS A 69 26.18 -20.81 15.53
N SER A 70 27.10 -20.17 14.80
CA SER A 70 27.06 -20.13 13.32
C SER A 70 27.11 -21.53 12.68
N ALA A 71 27.87 -22.47 13.26
CA ALA A 71 27.92 -23.84 12.79
C ALA A 71 26.59 -24.61 13.01
N THR A 72 25.87 -24.29 14.09
CA THR A 72 24.54 -24.88 14.36
C THR A 72 23.53 -24.34 13.36
N CYS A 73 23.52 -23.02 13.12
CA CYS A 73 22.67 -22.41 12.09
C CYS A 73 22.99 -22.96 10.69
N GLU A 74 24.29 -23.12 10.35
CA GLU A 74 24.73 -23.73 9.09
C GLU A 74 24.25 -25.19 8.96
N PHE A 75 24.35 -25.98 10.04
CA PHE A 75 23.94 -27.38 10.06
C PHE A 75 22.42 -27.56 9.88
N PHE A 76 21.62 -26.74 10.55
CA PHE A 76 20.16 -26.79 10.44
C PHE A 76 19.61 -26.06 9.22
N GLU A 77 20.46 -25.41 8.42
CA GLU A 77 20.05 -24.55 7.30
C GLU A 77 19.04 -23.47 7.75
N VAL A 78 19.35 -22.78 8.85
CA VAL A 78 18.50 -21.70 9.41
C VAL A 78 19.26 -20.38 9.53
N SER A 79 18.52 -19.28 9.51
CA SER A 79 19.02 -17.91 9.65
C SER A 79 18.07 -17.04 10.48
N CYS A 80 18.40 -15.75 10.62
CA CYS A 80 17.51 -14.80 11.26
C CYS A 80 16.12 -14.73 10.60
N LEU A 81 16.02 -15.03 9.31
CA LEU A 81 14.75 -15.07 8.58
C LEU A 81 13.89 -16.30 8.91
N SER A 82 14.47 -17.35 9.47
CA SER A 82 13.72 -18.56 9.84
C SER A 82 12.85 -18.36 11.08
N PHE A 83 13.03 -17.26 11.81
CA PHE A 83 12.39 -17.00 13.10
C PHE A 83 11.55 -15.70 13.13
N ILE A 84 11.31 -15.08 11.97
CA ILE A 84 10.46 -13.89 11.87
C ILE A 84 9.01 -14.35 11.78
N TYR A 85 8.18 -13.89 12.72
CA TYR A 85 6.74 -14.16 12.73
C TYR A 85 6.07 -13.61 11.46
N GLY A 86 5.06 -14.32 10.95
CA GLY A 86 4.32 -13.96 9.73
C GLY A 86 5.11 -14.16 8.41
N VAL A 87 6.43 -14.40 8.45
CA VAL A 87 7.20 -14.80 7.27
C VAL A 87 7.22 -16.32 7.18
N SER A 88 7.10 -16.87 5.96
CA SER A 88 6.96 -18.32 5.77
C SER A 88 8.18 -19.10 6.25
N ILE A 89 7.96 -20.38 6.58
CA ILE A 89 9.05 -21.33 6.80
C ILE A 89 9.89 -21.40 5.52
N SER A 90 11.21 -21.29 5.69
CA SER A 90 12.12 -21.37 4.56
C SER A 90 12.09 -22.76 3.93
N ARG A 91 11.93 -22.80 2.60
CA ARG A 91 11.93 -24.06 1.85
C ARG A 91 13.33 -24.67 1.76
N LYS A 92 14.33 -23.81 1.59
CA LYS A 92 15.76 -24.14 1.63
C LYS A 92 16.55 -22.90 1.99
N GLU A 93 17.58 -23.08 2.79
CA GLU A 93 18.60 -22.06 3.03
C GLU A 93 20.00 -22.64 2.92
N GLY A 94 21.00 -21.79 2.72
CA GLY A 94 22.39 -22.23 2.76
C GLY A 94 23.35 -21.33 1.99
N TYR A 95 24.63 -21.67 2.08
CA TYR A 95 25.68 -20.89 1.42
C TYR A 95 25.80 -21.20 -0.07
N LEU A 96 25.68 -20.16 -0.90
CA LEU A 96 26.00 -20.21 -2.33
C LEU A 96 26.94 -19.07 -2.72
N LEU A 97 27.53 -19.20 -3.91
CA LEU A 97 28.41 -18.19 -4.49
C LEU A 97 27.61 -17.27 -5.42
N LYS A 98 27.40 -16.01 -5.02
CA LYS A 98 26.72 -14.99 -5.81
C LYS A 98 27.72 -14.24 -6.68
N ARG A 99 27.44 -14.07 -7.97
CA ARG A 99 28.20 -13.17 -8.85
C ARG A 99 28.07 -11.70 -8.40
N SER A 100 29.17 -10.96 -8.31
CA SER A 100 29.20 -9.59 -7.73
C SER A 100 28.21 -8.62 -8.40
N HIS A 101 28.05 -8.71 -9.72
CA HIS A 101 27.13 -7.86 -10.49
C HIS A 101 25.81 -8.55 -10.82
N ASP A 102 24.72 -7.93 -10.39
CA ASP A 102 23.35 -8.25 -10.84
C ASP A 102 22.97 -7.35 -12.00
N GLU A 103 22.12 -7.85 -12.89
CA GLU A 103 21.59 -7.07 -14.01
C GLU A 103 20.22 -6.48 -13.62
N TYR A 104 20.06 -5.16 -13.80
CA TYR A 104 18.83 -4.43 -13.49
C TYR A 104 18.29 -3.72 -14.74
N PRO A 105 16.96 -3.54 -14.86
CA PRO A 105 16.36 -2.66 -15.85
C PRO A 105 16.79 -1.22 -15.57
N GLY A 106 17.22 -0.47 -16.59
CA GLY A 106 17.51 0.96 -16.42
C GLY A 106 18.89 1.33 -15.87
N GLN A 107 19.88 0.42 -15.85
CA GLN A 107 21.29 0.81 -15.71
C GLN A 107 21.72 1.72 -16.88
N ARG A 108 21.50 3.04 -16.76
CA ARG A 108 22.11 4.08 -17.60
C ARG A 108 23.17 4.84 -16.80
N ILE A 109 24.43 4.61 -17.19
CA ILE A 109 25.52 5.59 -17.32
C ILE A 109 25.72 6.57 -16.14
N LEU A 110 25.91 6.08 -14.93
CA LEU A 110 26.66 6.84 -13.89
C LEU A 110 27.73 5.98 -13.19
N PHE A 111 27.72 4.66 -13.38
CA PHE A 111 28.79 3.75 -12.97
C PHE A 111 29.83 3.47 -14.09
N ARG A 112 30.01 4.41 -15.04
CA ARG A 112 30.99 4.26 -16.14
C ARG A 112 32.43 4.65 -15.80
N LEU A 113 32.77 4.99 -14.55
CA LEU A 113 34.18 5.13 -14.17
C LEU A 113 34.87 3.80 -13.80
N ALA A 114 34.15 2.67 -13.78
CA ALA A 114 34.74 1.34 -13.51
C ALA A 114 34.96 0.48 -14.77
N LEU A 115 34.72 1.01 -15.97
CA LEU A 115 34.52 0.18 -17.18
C LEU A 115 35.79 -0.24 -17.92
N PHE A 116 36.98 0.06 -17.41
CA PHE A 116 38.24 -0.51 -17.93
C PHE A 116 38.85 -1.60 -17.02
N CYS A 117 38.30 -1.86 -15.83
CA CYS A 117 38.79 -2.93 -14.94
C CYS A 117 37.81 -4.11 -14.75
N ASP A 118 36.55 -3.99 -15.17
CA ASP A 118 35.49 -4.96 -14.83
C ASP A 118 35.40 -6.20 -15.74
N ILE A 119 36.09 -6.20 -16.89
CA ILE A 119 36.10 -7.37 -17.79
C ILE A 119 36.86 -8.55 -17.16
N PHE A 120 37.80 -8.27 -16.24
CA PHE A 120 38.68 -9.27 -15.63
C PHE A 120 38.33 -9.67 -14.19
N LYS A 121 37.24 -9.14 -13.60
CA LYS A 121 36.91 -9.36 -12.18
C LYS A 121 35.45 -9.78 -11.95
N ARG A 122 34.99 -10.83 -12.63
CA ARG A 122 33.76 -11.55 -12.24
C ARG A 122 34.02 -12.37 -10.97
N HIS A 123 34.10 -11.70 -9.83
CA HIS A 123 34.22 -12.37 -8.54
C HIS A 123 32.87 -12.98 -8.12
N HIS A 124 32.97 -14.06 -7.35
CA HIS A 124 31.82 -14.68 -6.72
C HIS A 124 31.99 -14.59 -5.21
N ASP A 125 31.00 -14.02 -4.55
CA ASP A 125 31.00 -13.86 -3.11
C ASP A 125 30.13 -14.92 -2.46
N ARG A 126 30.60 -15.48 -1.34
CA ARG A 126 29.78 -16.36 -0.50
C ARG A 126 28.66 -15.54 0.17
N LYS A 127 27.40 -15.94 -0.06
CA LYS A 127 26.21 -15.37 0.59
C LYS A 127 25.32 -16.49 1.12
N TRP A 128 24.50 -16.20 2.13
CA TRP A 128 23.53 -17.15 2.67
C TRP A 128 22.19 -16.95 1.96
N PHE A 129 21.80 -17.85 1.08
CA PHE A 129 20.56 -17.77 0.32
C PHE A 129 19.39 -18.37 1.08
N VAL A 130 18.20 -17.81 0.87
CA VAL A 130 16.96 -18.21 1.52
C VAL A 130 15.85 -18.24 0.48
N ILE A 131 15.20 -19.39 0.33
CA ILE A 131 14.00 -19.57 -0.49
C ILE A 131 12.80 -19.55 0.45
N LYS A 132 11.90 -18.58 0.25
CA LYS A 132 10.62 -18.47 0.96
C LYS A 132 9.48 -18.99 0.07
N ASP A 133 8.24 -18.73 0.46
CA ASP A 133 7.03 -19.17 -0.25
C ASP A 133 6.70 -18.33 -1.49
N SER A 134 7.13 -17.07 -1.51
CA SER A 134 6.76 -16.07 -2.52
C SER A 134 7.94 -15.21 -3.00
N TYR A 135 9.15 -15.48 -2.52
CA TYR A 135 10.37 -14.76 -2.91
C TYR A 135 11.65 -15.54 -2.60
N VAL A 136 12.76 -15.09 -3.19
CA VAL A 136 14.12 -15.55 -2.88
C VAL A 136 14.93 -14.36 -2.39
N THR A 137 15.72 -14.54 -1.34
CA THR A 137 16.64 -13.50 -0.84
C THR A 137 17.99 -14.08 -0.45
N TYR A 138 18.92 -13.21 -0.05
CA TYR A 138 20.18 -13.61 0.54
C TYR A 138 20.62 -12.65 1.65
N ILE A 139 21.40 -13.19 2.57
CA ILE A 139 21.95 -12.51 3.73
C ILE A 139 23.47 -12.37 3.54
N ARG A 140 24.00 -11.20 3.86
CA ARG A 140 25.45 -10.98 3.94
C ARG A 140 26.00 -11.70 5.17
N PRO A 141 26.97 -12.64 5.04
CA PRO A 141 27.42 -13.44 6.17
C PRO A 141 28.05 -12.62 7.31
N ASN A 142 28.72 -11.51 6.98
CA ASN A 142 29.45 -10.71 7.97
C ASN A 142 28.57 -9.68 8.68
N THR A 143 27.56 -9.12 7.99
CA THR A 143 26.71 -8.05 8.53
C THR A 143 25.34 -8.56 8.96
N HIS A 144 24.98 -9.80 8.62
CA HIS A 144 23.64 -10.36 8.77
C HIS A 144 22.53 -9.56 8.08
N GLU A 145 22.90 -8.65 7.18
CA GLU A 145 21.98 -7.80 6.45
C GLU A 145 21.25 -8.63 5.38
N VAL A 146 19.91 -8.62 5.45
CA VAL A 146 19.03 -9.16 4.40
C VAL A 146 19.10 -8.23 3.20
N ARG A 147 19.41 -8.78 2.03
CA ARG A 147 19.50 -8.01 0.78
C ARG A 147 18.22 -8.15 -0.05
N PHE A 148 18.17 -7.42 -1.16
CA PHE A 148 17.01 -7.29 -2.03
C PHE A 148 16.22 -8.62 -2.23
N PRO A 149 15.01 -8.71 -1.65
CA PRO A 149 14.09 -9.83 -1.82
C PRO A 149 13.53 -9.86 -3.23
N MET A 150 13.83 -10.92 -3.96
CA MET A 150 13.44 -11.13 -5.33
C MET A 150 12.10 -11.87 -5.38
N LEU A 151 11.02 -11.10 -5.57
CA LEU A 151 9.65 -11.61 -5.55
C LEU A 151 9.35 -12.53 -6.73
N VAL A 152 8.52 -13.56 -6.49
CA VAL A 152 7.97 -14.44 -7.54
C VAL A 152 6.89 -13.69 -8.30
N ASP A 153 7.22 -13.22 -9.50
CA ASP A 153 6.34 -12.47 -10.40
C ASP A 153 6.22 -13.15 -11.78
N ARG A 154 5.45 -12.56 -12.70
CA ARG A 154 5.22 -13.07 -14.07
C ARG A 154 6.44 -13.22 -14.98
N ASP A 155 7.60 -12.70 -14.60
CA ASP A 155 8.87 -12.96 -15.30
C ASP A 155 9.81 -13.80 -14.42
N PHE A 156 9.30 -14.43 -13.36
CA PHE A 156 10.08 -15.29 -12.47
C PHE A 156 10.36 -16.64 -13.13
N HIS A 157 11.62 -16.84 -13.53
CA HIS A 157 12.08 -18.10 -14.12
C HIS A 157 13.52 -18.38 -13.74
N ILE A 158 13.86 -19.67 -13.82
CA ILE A 158 15.21 -20.17 -13.56
C ILE A 158 15.81 -20.74 -14.84
N LEU A 159 17.10 -20.52 -15.04
CA LEU A 159 17.89 -21.12 -16.11
C LEU A 159 19.08 -21.84 -15.50
N THR A 160 19.34 -23.05 -15.97
CA THR A 160 20.46 -23.89 -15.54
C THR A 160 21.35 -24.28 -16.73
N GLY A 161 22.55 -24.78 -16.41
CA GLY A 161 23.50 -25.27 -17.41
C GLY A 161 24.47 -24.21 -17.91
N LEU A 162 25.65 -24.66 -18.34
CA LEU A 162 26.78 -23.79 -18.69
C LEU A 162 26.43 -22.80 -19.81
N ARG A 163 25.71 -23.24 -20.85
CA ARG A 163 25.34 -22.39 -21.99
C ARG A 163 24.39 -21.25 -21.59
N ASN A 164 23.42 -21.52 -20.71
CA ASN A 164 22.40 -20.53 -20.33
C ASN A 164 22.88 -19.58 -19.22
N VAL A 165 23.73 -20.07 -18.32
CA VAL A 165 24.17 -19.34 -17.13
C VAL A 165 25.55 -18.71 -17.31
N GLY A 166 26.43 -19.33 -18.10
CA GLY A 166 27.83 -18.95 -18.21
C GLY A 166 28.69 -19.39 -17.02
N ALA A 167 28.21 -20.36 -16.22
CA ALA A 167 28.94 -20.92 -15.07
C ALA A 167 28.62 -22.42 -14.89
N HIS A 168 29.65 -23.24 -14.61
CA HIS A 168 29.46 -24.64 -14.23
C HIS A 168 28.71 -24.74 -12.89
N HIS A 169 27.71 -25.62 -12.81
CA HIS A 169 26.80 -25.74 -11.67
C HIS A 169 26.12 -24.41 -11.29
N GLY A 170 25.92 -23.55 -12.28
CA GLY A 170 25.30 -22.25 -12.10
C GLY A 170 23.79 -22.31 -12.25
N ILE A 171 23.10 -21.46 -11.49
CA ILE A 171 21.68 -21.18 -11.62
C ILE A 171 21.52 -19.68 -11.83
N LYS A 172 20.76 -19.30 -12.85
CA LYS A 172 20.35 -17.92 -13.11
C LYS A 172 18.89 -17.77 -12.75
N ILE A 173 18.58 -16.88 -11.83
CA ILE A 173 17.22 -16.55 -11.40
C ILE A 173 16.90 -15.18 -11.99
N LYS A 174 15.76 -15.04 -12.63
CA LYS A 174 15.31 -13.79 -13.26
C LYS A 174 13.87 -13.52 -12.86
N ASN A 175 13.53 -12.25 -12.60
CA ASN A 175 12.17 -11.74 -12.35
C ASN A 175 12.02 -10.34 -12.99
N LEU A 176 10.89 -9.65 -12.83
CA LEU A 176 10.68 -8.34 -13.48
C LEU A 176 11.69 -7.25 -13.10
N GLN A 177 12.35 -7.34 -11.94
CA GLN A 177 13.25 -6.29 -11.43
C GLN A 177 14.73 -6.64 -11.49
N ARG A 178 15.10 -7.92 -11.58
CA ARG A 178 16.50 -8.35 -11.43
C ARG A 178 16.82 -9.66 -12.15
N THR A 179 18.08 -9.79 -12.54
CA THR A 179 18.71 -11.09 -12.83
C THR A 179 19.83 -11.35 -11.86
N LEU A 180 19.79 -12.50 -11.21
CA LEU A 180 20.78 -13.00 -10.26
C LEU A 180 21.46 -14.24 -10.87
N VAL A 181 22.78 -14.31 -10.75
CA VAL A 181 23.54 -15.54 -11.09
C VAL A 181 24.21 -16.06 -9.83
N ILE A 182 23.90 -17.30 -9.48
CA ILE A 182 24.48 -18.05 -8.38
C ILE A 182 25.24 -19.27 -8.92
N LYS A 183 26.29 -19.67 -8.21
CA LYS A 183 27.09 -20.84 -8.49
C LYS A 183 27.03 -21.79 -7.30
N CYS A 184 26.68 -23.03 -7.57
CA CYS A 184 26.62 -24.11 -6.59
C CYS A 184 27.98 -24.81 -6.50
N ARG A 185 28.20 -25.59 -5.44
CA ARG A 185 29.49 -26.27 -5.23
C ARG A 185 29.65 -27.49 -6.13
N THR A 186 28.57 -28.23 -6.37
CA THR A 186 28.53 -29.47 -7.15
C THR A 186 27.30 -29.51 -8.05
N SER A 187 27.27 -30.43 -9.01
CA SER A 187 26.07 -30.67 -9.82
C SER A 187 24.87 -31.04 -8.95
N ARG A 188 25.05 -31.98 -8.01
CA ARG A 188 23.98 -32.40 -7.08
C ARG A 188 23.41 -31.25 -6.26
N ASP A 189 24.26 -30.35 -5.76
CA ASP A 189 23.85 -29.14 -5.04
C ASP A 189 23.03 -28.23 -5.97
N SER A 190 23.50 -28.02 -7.21
CA SER A 190 22.74 -27.29 -8.23
C SER A 190 21.37 -27.92 -8.52
N ASP A 191 21.28 -29.25 -8.62
CA ASP A 191 20.04 -29.97 -8.91
C ASP A 191 19.05 -29.83 -7.74
N GLU A 192 19.52 -29.95 -6.50
CA GLU A 192 18.70 -29.76 -5.29
C GLU A 192 18.13 -28.33 -5.20
N TRP A 193 18.98 -27.30 -5.35
CA TRP A 193 18.52 -25.92 -5.36
C TRP A 193 17.53 -25.63 -6.49
N THR A 194 17.80 -26.19 -7.68
CA THR A 194 16.89 -26.08 -8.83
C THR A 194 15.53 -26.71 -8.52
N GLN A 195 15.50 -27.88 -7.89
CA GLN A 195 14.25 -28.54 -7.49
C GLN A 195 13.43 -27.66 -6.53
N HIS A 196 14.05 -27.09 -5.50
CA HIS A 196 13.36 -26.20 -4.57
C HIS A 196 12.83 -24.91 -5.24
N LEU A 197 13.59 -24.34 -6.18
CA LEU A 197 13.15 -23.19 -6.97
C LEU A 197 12.00 -23.54 -7.93
N SER A 198 12.02 -24.74 -8.52
CA SER A 198 10.92 -25.23 -9.36
C SER A 198 9.64 -25.44 -8.55
N ASN A 199 9.74 -25.95 -7.32
CA ASN A 199 8.59 -26.07 -6.42
C ASN A 199 8.01 -24.70 -6.05
N LEU A 200 8.88 -23.71 -5.80
CA LEU A 200 8.46 -22.32 -5.58
C LEU A 200 7.69 -21.76 -6.79
N ILE A 201 8.15 -22.04 -8.02
CA ILE A 201 7.46 -21.64 -9.25
C ILE A 201 6.08 -22.31 -9.35
N GLN A 202 5.97 -23.60 -9.03
CA GLN A 202 4.69 -24.32 -9.05
C GLN A 202 3.68 -23.75 -8.05
N GLN A 203 4.11 -23.44 -6.83
CA GLN A 203 3.22 -22.87 -5.80
C GLN A 203 2.88 -21.40 -6.09
N GLY A 204 3.84 -20.64 -6.60
CA GLY A 204 3.66 -19.26 -7.04
C GLY A 204 2.93 -19.11 -8.37
N LYS A 205 2.30 -20.17 -8.91
CA LYS A 205 1.66 -20.16 -10.24
C LYS A 205 0.66 -19.02 -10.41
N GLY A 206 -0.08 -18.65 -9.35
CA GLY A 206 -1.00 -17.51 -9.35
C GLY A 206 -0.34 -16.16 -9.67
N PHE A 207 0.95 -15.99 -9.35
CA PHE A 207 1.72 -14.78 -9.67
C PHE A 207 2.47 -14.86 -11.00
N ILE A 208 2.65 -16.07 -11.56
CA ILE A 208 3.46 -16.33 -12.75
C ILE A 208 2.62 -16.47 -14.02
N ASP A 209 1.48 -17.16 -13.93
CA ASP A 209 0.70 -17.60 -15.08
C ASP A 209 0.04 -16.42 -15.81
N LYS A 210 0.61 -16.07 -16.97
CA LYS A 210 0.14 -14.98 -17.84
C LYS A 210 -1.19 -15.29 -18.52
N THR A 211 -1.53 -16.56 -18.68
CA THR A 211 -2.77 -17.00 -19.33
C THR A 211 -3.94 -17.07 -18.35
N ALA A 212 -3.66 -17.31 -17.07
CA ALA A 212 -4.65 -17.38 -16.01
C ALA A 212 -4.89 -16.04 -15.28
N SER A 213 -3.95 -15.07 -15.33
CA SER A 213 -4.13 -13.78 -14.64
C SER A 213 -5.14 -12.88 -15.35
N ARG A 214 -6.34 -12.77 -14.79
CA ARG A 214 -7.38 -11.80 -15.19
C ARG A 214 -6.77 -10.39 -15.27
N PHE A 215 -7.08 -9.65 -16.34
CA PHE A 215 -6.55 -8.31 -16.66
C PHE A 215 -5.02 -8.22 -16.86
N VAL A 216 -4.29 -9.34 -16.88
CA VAL A 216 -2.81 -9.37 -16.90
C VAL A 216 -2.22 -8.65 -15.68
N SER A 217 -2.88 -8.79 -14.52
CA SER A 217 -2.41 -8.21 -13.26
C SER A 217 -1.23 -8.99 -12.67
N PHE A 218 -0.42 -8.32 -11.84
CA PHE A 218 0.59 -8.97 -11.02
C PHE A 218 0.02 -9.89 -9.93
N ALA A 219 -1.25 -9.69 -9.56
CA ALA A 219 -1.92 -10.41 -8.48
C ALA A 219 -3.04 -11.30 -9.04
N PRO A 220 -3.24 -12.50 -8.49
CA PRO A 220 -4.36 -13.36 -8.83
C PRO A 220 -5.68 -12.82 -8.27
N VAL A 221 -6.81 -13.40 -8.68
CA VAL A 221 -8.10 -13.19 -8.02
C VAL A 221 -8.07 -13.88 -6.66
N ARG A 222 -8.55 -13.19 -5.63
CA ARG A 222 -8.70 -13.66 -4.26
C ARG A 222 -10.19 -13.81 -3.98
N GLU A 223 -10.62 -15.04 -3.72
CA GLU A 223 -12.03 -15.34 -3.49
C GLU A 223 -12.43 -15.07 -2.03
N ASN A 224 -13.70 -14.71 -1.81
CA ASN A 224 -14.30 -14.60 -0.47
C ASN A 224 -13.48 -13.72 0.51
N GLN A 225 -12.91 -12.63 0.03
CA GLN A 225 -12.20 -11.64 0.82
C GLN A 225 -13.17 -10.65 1.48
N LEU A 226 -12.76 -10.02 2.58
CA LEU A 226 -13.56 -8.98 3.21
C LEU A 226 -13.20 -7.61 2.64
N ALA A 227 -14.22 -6.83 2.27
CA ALA A 227 -14.05 -5.47 1.77
C ALA A 227 -15.16 -4.53 2.28
N TYR A 228 -14.83 -3.26 2.42
CA TYR A 228 -15.79 -2.20 2.75
C TYR A 228 -15.40 -0.93 1.99
N TRP A 229 -16.39 -0.20 1.46
CA TRP A 229 -16.16 1.05 0.70
C TRP A 229 -16.58 2.26 1.51
N PHE A 230 -15.92 3.38 1.24
CA PHE A 230 -16.15 4.67 1.86
C PHE A 230 -16.48 5.67 0.76
N VAL A 231 -17.53 6.46 1.01
CA VAL A 231 -17.79 7.68 0.28
C VAL A 231 -17.36 8.82 1.19
N ASN A 232 -16.55 9.72 0.65
CA ASN A 232 -15.96 10.89 1.32
C ASN A 232 -14.90 10.58 2.39
N GLY A 233 -14.17 11.62 2.77
CA GLY A 233 -13.00 11.51 3.65
C GLY A 233 -13.31 11.21 5.12
N LYS A 234 -14.49 11.57 5.63
CA LYS A 234 -14.81 11.44 7.07
C LYS A 234 -14.71 10.00 7.56
N SER A 235 -15.54 9.12 7.00
CA SER A 235 -15.61 7.72 7.44
C SER A 235 -14.32 6.95 7.11
N TYR A 236 -13.68 7.29 6.00
CA TYR A 236 -12.39 6.75 5.59
C TYR A 236 -11.27 7.09 6.59
N MET A 237 -11.05 8.39 6.89
CA MET A 237 -9.97 8.83 7.77
C MET A 237 -10.18 8.36 9.21
N GLU A 238 -11.43 8.29 9.69
CA GLU A 238 -11.76 7.69 10.99
C GLU A 238 -11.40 6.19 11.03
N ALA A 239 -11.71 5.44 9.98
CA ALA A 239 -11.36 4.02 9.88
C ALA A 239 -9.84 3.81 9.80
N VAL A 240 -9.12 4.66 9.04
CA VAL A 240 -7.66 4.65 8.99
C VAL A 240 -7.05 4.93 10.37
N ALA A 241 -7.52 5.96 11.08
CA ALA A 241 -7.03 6.30 12.41
C ALA A 241 -7.17 5.11 13.38
N ARG A 242 -8.33 4.47 13.39
CA ARG A 242 -8.59 3.30 14.25
C ARG A 242 -7.74 2.10 13.86
N ALA A 243 -7.62 1.81 12.56
CA ALA A 243 -6.80 0.70 12.09
C ALA A 243 -5.31 0.89 12.39
N LEU A 244 -4.80 2.13 12.35
CA LEU A 244 -3.42 2.42 12.76
C LEU A 244 -3.18 2.06 14.24
N LEU A 245 -4.16 2.33 15.11
CA LEU A 245 -4.06 2.02 16.54
C LEU A 245 -4.13 0.52 16.86
N THR A 246 -4.53 -0.33 15.90
CA THR A 246 -4.51 -1.80 16.07
C THR A 246 -3.23 -2.46 15.55
N ALA A 247 -2.32 -1.67 14.95
CA ALA A 247 -1.07 -2.17 14.36
C ALA A 247 -0.15 -2.84 15.38
N LYS A 248 0.47 -3.96 15.00
CA LYS A 248 1.34 -4.77 15.87
C LYS A 248 2.77 -4.90 15.38
N GLU A 249 3.02 -4.67 14.09
CA GLU A 249 4.35 -4.87 13.52
C GLU A 249 4.79 -3.76 12.56
N GLU A 250 3.96 -3.45 11.56
CA GLU A 250 4.34 -2.51 10.52
C GLU A 250 3.16 -1.82 9.84
N VAL A 251 3.41 -0.58 9.43
CA VAL A 251 2.49 0.25 8.67
C VAL A 251 3.19 0.74 7.41
N PHE A 252 2.53 0.59 6.26
CA PHE A 252 3.00 1.11 4.98
C PHE A 252 2.07 2.20 4.48
N ILE A 253 2.60 3.35 4.09
CA ILE A 253 1.83 4.48 3.57
C ILE A 253 2.39 4.96 2.23
N THR A 254 1.54 5.09 1.23
CA THR A 254 1.86 5.83 0.00
C THR A 254 0.86 6.95 -0.19
N ASP A 255 1.35 8.10 -0.62
CA ASP A 255 0.51 9.24 -0.97
C ASP A 255 1.16 10.04 -2.09
N TRP A 256 0.33 10.64 -2.94
CA TRP A 256 0.78 11.70 -3.85
C TRP A 256 1.12 12.96 -3.05
N TRP A 257 0.29 13.27 -2.05
CA TRP A 257 0.56 14.32 -1.08
C TRP A 257 0.15 13.86 0.31
N LEU A 258 1.02 14.05 1.31
CA LEU A 258 0.75 13.70 2.71
C LEU A 258 1.03 14.92 3.58
N SER A 259 0.02 15.36 4.31
CA SER A 259 0.11 16.49 5.23
C SER A 259 0.14 15.96 6.68
N PRO A 260 1.29 16.00 7.37
CA PRO A 260 1.45 15.36 8.68
C PRO A 260 0.44 15.84 9.73
N GLU A 261 0.01 17.10 9.65
CA GLU A 261 -0.76 17.76 10.69
C GLU A 261 -2.29 17.71 10.48
N ILE A 262 -2.80 16.86 9.58
CA ILE A 262 -4.26 16.69 9.43
C ILE A 262 -4.88 15.98 10.63
N MET A 263 -6.08 16.40 11.00
CA MET A 263 -6.93 15.69 11.95
C MET A 263 -7.68 14.57 11.25
N LEU A 264 -7.49 13.33 11.69
CA LEU A 264 -8.15 12.17 11.08
C LEU A 264 -9.60 11.99 11.56
N ILE A 265 -9.91 12.43 12.79
CA ILE A 265 -11.24 12.39 13.41
C ILE A 265 -11.67 13.81 13.76
N ARG A 266 -12.92 14.18 13.46
CA ARG A 266 -13.41 15.57 13.56
C ARG A 266 -14.90 15.65 13.91
N PRO A 267 -15.37 16.79 14.45
CA PRO A 267 -14.55 17.90 14.95
C PRO A 267 -13.94 17.54 16.30
N THR A 268 -12.70 17.93 16.53
CA THR A 268 -12.03 17.76 17.83
C THR A 268 -10.81 18.67 17.90
N ASP A 269 -10.46 19.12 19.09
CA ASP A 269 -9.21 19.80 19.42
C ASP A 269 -8.16 18.83 20.01
N ASP A 270 -8.52 17.56 20.21
CA ASP A 270 -7.62 16.52 20.69
C ASP A 270 -6.57 16.16 19.62
N GLU A 271 -5.41 16.80 19.71
CA GLU A 271 -4.27 16.57 18.81
C GLU A 271 -3.77 15.13 18.80
N THR A 272 -4.20 14.25 19.71
CA THR A 272 -3.84 12.84 19.63
C THR A 272 -4.39 12.17 18.36
N PHE A 273 -5.46 12.70 17.77
CA PHE A 273 -6.01 12.25 16.48
C PHE A 273 -5.35 12.88 15.26
N ARG A 274 -4.34 13.73 15.45
CA ARG A 274 -3.52 14.26 14.35
C ARG A 274 -2.62 13.16 13.77
N LEU A 275 -2.50 13.08 12.45
CA LEU A 275 -1.83 11.97 11.77
C LEU A 275 -0.39 11.76 12.27
N ASP A 276 0.42 12.80 12.33
CA ASP A 276 1.80 12.77 12.83
C ASP A 276 1.90 12.24 14.27
N ASN A 277 0.94 12.58 15.14
CA ASN A 277 0.87 12.14 16.52
C ASN A 277 0.39 10.69 16.65
N VAL A 278 -0.57 10.24 15.82
CA VAL A 278 -0.95 8.82 15.72
C VAL A 278 0.25 7.98 15.28
N LEU A 279 0.94 8.39 14.20
CA LEU A 279 2.11 7.69 13.69
C LEU A 279 3.28 7.70 14.70
N GLY A 280 3.50 8.82 15.39
CA GLY A 280 4.49 8.93 16.46
C GLY A 280 4.22 7.94 17.60
N ARG A 281 2.96 7.85 18.07
CA ARG A 281 2.57 6.95 19.16
C ARG A 281 2.77 5.47 18.81
N ILE A 282 2.32 5.04 17.64
CA ILE A 282 2.50 3.64 17.22
C ILE A 282 4.00 3.34 17.01
N ALA A 283 4.76 4.30 16.47
CA ALA A 283 6.20 4.14 16.27
C ALA A 283 6.96 4.03 17.59
N ASP A 284 6.59 4.84 18.59
CA ASP A 284 7.18 4.78 19.93
C ASP A 284 6.78 3.48 20.67
N ALA A 285 5.68 2.82 20.28
CA ALA A 285 5.33 1.47 20.72
C ALA A 285 6.12 0.34 19.99
N GLY A 286 7.04 0.69 19.08
CA GLY A 286 7.90 -0.26 18.36
C GLY A 286 7.36 -0.70 16.99
N ILE A 287 6.24 -0.12 16.54
CA ILE A 287 5.68 -0.39 15.21
C ILE A 287 6.52 0.30 14.14
N ARG A 288 6.90 -0.42 13.08
CA ARG A 288 7.72 0.14 12.00
C ARG A 288 6.83 0.83 10.98
N VAL A 289 7.03 2.12 10.74
CA VAL A 289 6.23 2.90 9.80
C VAL A 289 7.08 3.26 8.59
N TYR A 290 6.64 2.83 7.41
CA TYR A 290 7.33 3.08 6.15
C TYR A 290 6.45 3.92 5.24
N VAL A 291 6.95 5.07 4.83
CA VAL A 291 6.20 6.03 4.03
C VAL A 291 6.92 6.28 2.70
N MET A 292 6.19 6.20 1.60
CA MET A 292 6.65 6.64 0.28
C MET A 292 5.76 7.79 -0.20
N VAL A 293 6.34 8.98 -0.34
CA VAL A 293 5.63 10.14 -0.90
C VAL A 293 6.21 10.50 -2.26
N PHE A 294 5.35 11.03 -3.14
CA PHE A 294 5.81 11.64 -4.37
C PHE A 294 6.75 12.81 -4.07
N LYS A 295 7.88 12.85 -4.79
CA LYS A 295 8.79 13.99 -4.79
C LYS A 295 8.39 14.90 -5.94
N GLU A 296 7.90 16.08 -5.60
CA GLU A 296 7.51 17.14 -6.52
C GLU A 296 8.70 17.90 -7.12
N MET A 297 8.46 18.50 -8.28
CA MET A 297 9.24 19.64 -8.75
C MET A 297 8.80 20.87 -7.95
N SER A 298 9.58 21.28 -6.95
CA SER A 298 9.18 22.30 -5.98
C SER A 298 8.86 23.69 -6.58
N PHE A 299 9.34 23.99 -7.79
CA PHE A 299 8.96 25.23 -8.49
C PHE A 299 7.61 25.13 -9.21
N ALA A 300 7.07 23.92 -9.38
CA ALA A 300 5.84 23.66 -10.14
C ALA A 300 4.66 23.23 -9.25
N MET A 301 4.91 22.73 -8.04
CA MET A 301 3.85 22.28 -7.12
C MET A 301 4.22 22.57 -5.66
N GLY A 302 3.24 23.02 -4.88
CA GLY A 302 3.37 23.42 -3.48
C GLY A 302 3.31 22.29 -2.43
N LEU A 303 3.43 21.01 -2.82
CA LEU A 303 3.19 19.87 -1.91
C LEU A 303 4.15 19.80 -0.70
N ASN A 304 5.37 20.30 -0.88
CA ASN A 304 6.46 20.31 0.11
C ASN A 304 6.73 18.93 0.75
N SER A 305 6.96 17.90 -0.07
CA SER A 305 7.24 16.54 0.44
C SER A 305 8.51 16.49 1.30
N ALA A 306 9.41 17.45 1.15
CA ALA A 306 10.60 17.60 1.99
C ALA A 306 10.22 17.93 3.45
N TYR A 307 9.27 18.86 3.63
CA TYR A 307 8.67 19.17 4.94
C TYR A 307 8.04 17.93 5.55
N THR A 308 7.17 17.24 4.81
CA THR A 308 6.52 15.99 5.24
C THR A 308 7.53 14.96 5.73
N LYS A 309 8.58 14.69 4.94
CA LYS A 309 9.64 13.76 5.33
C LYS A 309 10.31 14.17 6.64
N ARG A 310 10.63 15.46 6.79
CA ARG A 310 11.30 15.98 7.99
C ARG A 310 10.42 15.81 9.24
N ILE A 311 9.16 16.24 9.18
CA ILE A 311 8.24 16.14 10.31
C ILE A 311 8.06 14.68 10.72
N LEU A 312 7.67 13.79 9.80
CA LEU A 312 7.40 12.40 10.12
C LEU A 312 8.64 11.65 10.64
N THR A 313 9.82 11.87 10.04
CA THR A 313 11.05 11.20 10.51
C THR A 313 11.43 11.65 11.92
N ASN A 314 11.16 12.91 12.27
CA ASN A 314 11.45 13.47 13.59
C ASN A 314 10.41 13.12 14.65
N LYS A 315 9.26 12.53 14.28
CA LYS A 315 8.18 12.18 15.23
C LYS A 315 8.46 10.92 16.04
N SER A 316 9.27 10.00 15.53
CA SER A 316 9.62 8.77 16.24
C SER A 316 10.95 8.92 16.97
N LYS A 317 10.94 8.77 18.30
CA LYS A 317 12.16 8.86 19.12
C LYS A 317 13.14 7.73 18.81
N GLY A 318 12.63 6.53 18.53
CA GLY A 318 13.41 5.35 18.16
C GLY A 318 13.78 5.28 16.67
N GLY A 319 13.38 6.26 15.87
CA GLY A 319 13.60 6.26 14.43
C GLY A 319 12.88 5.12 13.71
N PHE A 320 11.70 4.70 14.17
CA PHE A 320 10.89 3.64 13.55
C PHE A 320 10.06 4.13 12.36
N ILE A 321 10.00 5.45 12.14
CA ILE A 321 9.39 6.06 10.94
C ILE A 321 10.48 6.29 9.89
N LYS A 322 10.30 5.74 8.69
CA LYS A 322 11.21 5.90 7.55
C LYS A 322 10.46 6.42 6.34
N VAL A 323 10.92 7.55 5.78
CA VAL A 323 10.28 8.18 4.62
C VAL A 323 11.21 8.19 3.40
N ILE A 324 10.72 7.67 2.27
CA ILE A 324 11.33 7.79 0.96
C ILE A 324 10.52 8.77 0.11
N ARG A 325 11.21 9.64 -0.64
CA ARG A 325 10.61 10.51 -1.64
C ARG A 325 11.12 10.09 -3.03
N HIS A 326 10.26 9.96 -4.03
CA HIS A 326 10.63 9.57 -5.39
C HIS A 326 9.65 10.19 -6.41
N PRO A 327 10.07 10.54 -7.64
CA PRO A 327 11.37 10.36 -8.30
C PRO A 327 12.41 11.45 -7.99
N ASP A 328 13.69 11.19 -8.25
CA ASP A 328 14.67 12.29 -8.36
C ASP A 328 14.68 12.86 -9.80
N HIS A 329 14.71 14.19 -9.88
CA HIS A 329 14.57 14.93 -11.13
C HIS A 329 15.94 15.39 -11.64
N HIS A 330 16.68 14.48 -12.27
CA HIS A 330 17.99 14.81 -12.84
C HIS A 330 17.88 15.26 -14.30
N PRO A 331 18.56 16.34 -14.73
CA PRO A 331 18.48 16.85 -16.12
C PRO A 331 18.82 15.83 -17.21
N LYS A 332 19.65 14.83 -16.90
CA LYS A 332 20.15 13.80 -17.85
C LYS A 332 19.34 12.50 -17.86
N GLY A 333 18.07 12.53 -17.44
CA GLY A 333 17.17 11.35 -17.52
C GLY A 333 16.23 11.12 -16.35
N GLY A 334 15.97 12.15 -15.54
CA GLY A 334 14.96 12.11 -14.47
C GLY A 334 13.53 12.06 -15.01
N VAL A 335 12.60 11.72 -14.12
CA VAL A 335 11.16 11.70 -14.42
C VAL A 335 10.59 13.06 -14.06
N PHE A 336 10.11 13.82 -15.04
CA PHE A 336 9.64 15.20 -14.83
C PHE A 336 8.12 15.38 -14.92
N LEU A 337 7.44 14.51 -15.67
CA LEU A 337 6.01 14.68 -15.99
C LEU A 337 5.09 13.72 -15.22
N TRP A 338 5.62 12.58 -14.78
CA TRP A 338 4.84 11.53 -14.12
C TRP A 338 5.00 11.61 -12.60
N SER A 339 3.95 11.24 -11.88
CA SER A 339 3.93 11.16 -10.42
C SER A 339 3.67 9.73 -9.94
N HIS A 340 4.05 9.48 -8.69
CA HIS A 340 3.48 8.38 -7.91
C HIS A 340 2.15 8.87 -7.37
N HIS A 341 1.04 8.22 -7.72
CA HIS A 341 -0.31 8.77 -7.50
C HIS A 341 -1.20 7.87 -6.64
N GLU A 342 -0.72 6.68 -6.30
CA GLU A 342 -1.45 5.72 -5.47
C GLU A 342 -1.52 6.15 -3.99
N LYS A 343 -2.72 6.05 -3.42
CA LYS A 343 -2.98 6.32 -2.00
C LYS A 343 -3.25 5.00 -1.29
N LEU A 344 -2.34 4.60 -0.41
CA LEU A 344 -2.39 3.31 0.25
C LEU A 344 -2.05 3.48 1.73
N VAL A 345 -2.82 2.83 2.60
CA VAL A 345 -2.43 2.59 4.00
C VAL A 345 -2.57 1.10 4.28
N VAL A 346 -1.47 0.43 4.60
CA VAL A 346 -1.45 -1.01 4.88
C VAL A 346 -0.98 -1.25 6.30
N ILE A 347 -1.76 -2.02 7.07
CA ILE A 347 -1.47 -2.38 8.46
C ILE A 347 -1.16 -3.87 8.52
N ASP A 348 0.01 -4.20 9.03
CA ASP A 348 0.53 -5.56 9.28
C ASP A 348 0.47 -6.53 8.07
N GLN A 349 0.36 -5.98 6.86
CA GLN A 349 0.09 -6.69 5.60
C GLN A 349 -1.22 -7.49 5.56
N LYS A 350 -2.23 -7.07 6.34
CA LYS A 350 -3.53 -7.77 6.50
C LYS A 350 -4.74 -6.87 6.29
N ILE A 351 -4.59 -5.57 6.51
CA ILE A 351 -5.62 -4.55 6.28
C ILE A 351 -5.02 -3.54 5.32
N ALA A 352 -5.69 -3.26 4.21
CA ALA A 352 -5.20 -2.31 3.22
C ALA A 352 -6.33 -1.37 2.78
N PHE A 353 -6.10 -0.07 2.98
CA PHE A 353 -6.90 1.02 2.45
C PHE A 353 -6.34 1.43 1.09
N VAL A 354 -7.22 1.60 0.09
CA VAL A 354 -6.90 1.95 -1.30
C VAL A 354 -7.98 2.87 -1.82
N GLY A 355 -7.65 3.96 -2.52
CA GLY A 355 -8.69 4.86 -3.05
C GLY A 355 -8.15 6.12 -3.71
N GLY A 356 -9.03 7.11 -3.88
CA GLY A 356 -8.69 8.46 -4.34
C GLY A 356 -8.23 9.42 -3.22
N ILE A 357 -8.47 9.06 -1.96
CA ILE A 357 -8.28 9.94 -0.80
C ILE A 357 -6.84 9.88 -0.28
N ASP A 358 -6.07 10.94 -0.55
CA ASP A 358 -4.76 11.18 0.09
C ASP A 358 -4.94 11.59 1.56
N LEU A 359 -3.98 11.25 2.42
CA LEU A 359 -3.92 11.76 3.80
C LEU A 359 -3.34 13.20 3.84
N CYS A 360 -4.07 14.15 3.25
CA CYS A 360 -3.64 15.55 3.15
C CYS A 360 -4.78 16.56 3.30
N TYR A 361 -4.42 17.85 3.27
CA TYR A 361 -5.36 18.95 3.45
C TYR A 361 -6.48 18.96 2.40
N GLY A 362 -7.69 19.33 2.84
CA GLY A 362 -8.88 19.52 2.00
C GLY A 362 -9.62 18.25 1.61
N ARG A 363 -9.13 17.06 1.97
CA ARG A 363 -9.70 15.75 1.57
C ARG A 363 -10.75 15.21 2.54
N TRP A 364 -10.73 15.66 3.78
CA TRP A 364 -11.76 15.29 4.74
C TRP A 364 -13.07 15.99 4.33
N ASP A 365 -14.15 15.25 4.19
CA ASP A 365 -15.49 15.81 4.01
C ASP A 365 -16.50 14.75 4.42
N ASP A 366 -17.73 15.17 4.64
CA ASP A 366 -18.86 14.28 4.86
C ASP A 366 -19.98 14.57 3.87
N ASP A 367 -21.08 13.82 3.97
CA ASP A 367 -22.19 13.93 3.03
C ASP A 367 -22.89 15.30 3.03
N PHE A 368 -22.55 16.18 4.00
CA PHE A 368 -23.07 17.55 4.05
C PHE A 368 -22.30 18.53 3.16
N MET A 369 -21.08 18.19 2.71
CA MET A 369 -20.31 18.98 1.73
C MET A 369 -20.27 20.48 2.06
N ARG A 370 -19.93 20.80 3.32
CA ARG A 370 -20.09 22.17 3.86
C ARG A 370 -19.20 23.16 3.11
N LEU A 371 -19.78 24.28 2.70
CA LEU A 371 -19.09 25.39 2.05
C LEU A 371 -18.42 26.35 3.05
N VAL A 372 -18.92 26.40 4.28
CA VAL A 372 -18.53 27.39 5.29
C VAL A 372 -18.24 26.67 6.61
N ASP A 373 -17.18 27.11 7.31
CA ASP A 373 -16.77 26.59 8.62
C ASP A 373 -16.20 27.73 9.47
N LEU A 374 -17.10 28.53 10.06
CA LEU A 374 -16.75 29.66 10.93
C LEU A 374 -16.54 29.25 12.39
N GLY A 375 -16.78 27.98 12.74
CA GLY A 375 -16.92 27.52 14.13
C GLY A 375 -18.35 27.68 14.65
N ALA A 376 -18.75 26.87 15.64
CA ALA A 376 -20.11 26.91 16.19
C ALA A 376 -20.28 28.07 17.19
N ASP A 377 -21.31 28.91 17.01
CA ASP A 377 -21.93 29.64 18.12
C ASP A 377 -23.08 28.78 18.65
N ASN A 378 -22.90 28.13 19.81
CA ASN A 378 -23.90 27.45 20.65
C ASN A 378 -25.29 27.17 20.02
N ASP A 379 -25.38 26.25 19.06
CA ASP A 379 -26.64 25.54 18.81
C ASP A 379 -26.46 24.04 19.06
N THR A 380 -26.75 23.69 20.31
CA THR A 380 -26.69 22.36 20.90
C THR A 380 -27.76 21.44 20.29
N THR A 381 -27.48 20.71 19.21
CA THR A 381 -28.31 19.53 18.84
C THR A 381 -27.58 18.33 18.21
N LEU A 382 -26.26 18.36 18.00
CA LEU A 382 -25.54 17.19 17.48
C LEU A 382 -24.45 16.73 18.46
N LYS A 383 -24.85 15.99 19.50
CA LYS A 383 -23.89 15.15 20.23
C LYS A 383 -23.37 14.09 19.28
N SER A 384 -22.05 14.03 19.14
CA SER A 384 -21.40 12.95 18.42
C SER A 384 -21.72 11.63 19.13
N PRO A 385 -21.93 10.51 18.42
CA PRO A 385 -22.02 9.19 19.05
C PRO A 385 -20.82 8.89 19.97
N PHE A 386 -19.69 9.58 19.77
CA PHE A 386 -18.51 9.46 20.60
C PHE A 386 -18.59 10.19 21.94
N ASP A 387 -19.38 11.25 22.07
CA ASP A 387 -19.59 11.91 23.38
C ASP A 387 -20.31 10.95 24.33
N ILE A 388 -21.25 10.17 23.80
CA ILE A 388 -22.03 9.16 24.53
C ILE A 388 -21.16 7.96 24.94
N VAL A 389 -20.19 7.58 24.08
CA VAL A 389 -19.29 6.45 24.35
C VAL A 389 -18.16 6.87 25.30
N ALA A 390 -17.59 8.06 25.12
CA ALA A 390 -16.54 8.59 25.98
C ALA A 390 -17.04 8.84 27.41
N GLU A 391 -18.25 9.37 27.59
CA GLU A 391 -18.88 9.50 28.92
C GLU A 391 -19.07 8.14 29.61
N LYS A 392 -19.43 7.09 28.85
CA LYS A 392 -19.62 5.74 29.39
C LYS A 392 -18.31 5.02 29.71
N VAL A 393 -17.24 5.30 28.96
CA VAL A 393 -15.90 4.75 29.23
C VAL A 393 -15.23 5.48 30.41
N ALA A 394 -15.42 6.80 30.50
CA ALA A 394 -14.94 7.61 31.62
C ALA A 394 -15.63 7.26 32.95
N ALA A 395 -16.87 6.76 32.90
CA ALA A 395 -17.63 6.33 34.08
C ALA A 395 -17.21 4.97 34.67
N GLY A 396 -16.16 4.32 34.15
CA GLY A 396 -15.50 3.19 34.79
C GLY A 396 -16.39 1.97 35.03
N GLY A 397 -16.65 1.18 33.98
CA GLY A 397 -17.32 -0.11 34.11
C GLY A 397 -16.97 -1.06 32.97
N THR A 398 -16.13 -2.06 33.26
CA THR A 398 -15.71 -3.11 32.31
C THR A 398 -16.74 -4.24 32.10
N GLU A 399 -17.97 -4.09 32.59
CA GLU A 399 -19.05 -5.07 32.40
C GLU A 399 -20.32 -4.35 31.95
N ILE A 400 -20.52 -4.14 30.64
CA ILE A 400 -21.83 -3.78 30.00
C ILE A 400 -21.74 -3.79 28.45
N VAL A 401 -20.74 -4.46 27.84
CA VAL A 401 -20.69 -4.57 26.36
C VAL A 401 -21.83 -5.44 25.80
N GLU A 402 -22.36 -6.39 26.60
CA GLU A 402 -23.46 -7.27 26.16
C GLU A 402 -24.87 -6.65 26.27
N SER A 403 -25.09 -5.65 27.14
CA SER A 403 -26.43 -5.05 27.32
C SER A 403 -26.70 -3.88 26.36
N ALA A 404 -25.66 -3.15 25.93
CA ALA A 404 -25.79 -2.13 24.88
C ALA A 404 -26.09 -2.74 23.48
N GLN A 405 -25.66 -3.98 23.26
CA GLN A 405 -25.98 -4.74 22.04
C GLN A 405 -27.46 -5.10 21.93
N LYS A 406 -28.14 -5.42 23.04
CA LYS A 406 -29.59 -5.73 23.04
C LYS A 406 -30.48 -4.50 22.80
N ALA A 407 -30.10 -3.32 23.31
CA ALA A 407 -30.88 -2.10 23.13
C ALA A 407 -30.84 -1.56 21.68
N THR A 408 -29.72 -1.72 20.98
CA THR A 408 -29.55 -1.23 19.60
C THR A 408 -30.30 -2.11 18.59
N THR A 409 -30.42 -3.41 18.85
CA THR A 409 -31.20 -4.34 18.01
C THR A 409 -32.71 -4.11 18.15
N GLN A 410 -33.20 -3.76 19.34
CA GLN A 410 -34.63 -3.46 19.55
C GLN A 410 -35.10 -2.13 18.93
N MET A 411 -34.22 -1.13 18.82
CA MET A 411 -34.58 0.15 18.18
C MET A 411 -34.60 0.07 16.64
N ALA A 412 -33.85 -0.86 16.04
CA ALA A 412 -33.85 -1.08 14.59
C ALA A 412 -35.10 -1.84 14.10
N GLU A 413 -35.78 -2.58 14.97
CA GLU A 413 -37.00 -3.34 14.62
C GLU A 413 -38.29 -2.50 14.71
N GLN A 414 -38.27 -1.31 15.36
CA GLN A 414 -39.46 -0.47 15.55
C GLN A 414 -39.56 0.74 14.60
N ALA A 415 -38.57 0.99 13.75
CA ALA A 415 -38.60 2.09 12.77
C ALA A 415 -39.27 1.66 11.45
N GLY A 416 -40.53 1.21 11.53
CA GLY A 416 -41.44 1.09 10.39
C GLY A 416 -42.16 2.41 10.14
N GLU A 417 -41.97 2.97 8.94
CA GLU A 417 -42.67 4.07 8.24
C GLU A 417 -43.77 4.86 8.99
N LYS A 418 -43.66 6.21 8.97
CA LYS A 418 -44.74 7.12 8.52
C LYS A 418 -44.28 8.60 8.37
N PRO A 419 -44.96 9.40 7.50
CA PRO A 419 -44.42 10.64 6.93
C PRO A 419 -44.67 11.89 7.80
N ILE A 420 -43.72 12.82 7.75
CA ILE A 420 -43.74 14.09 8.50
C ILE A 420 -44.67 15.11 7.81
N LYS A 421 -45.65 15.63 8.55
CA LYS A 421 -46.50 16.76 8.16
C LYS A 421 -45.75 18.09 8.30
N ARG A 422 -45.81 18.94 7.26
CA ARG A 422 -45.39 20.35 7.27
C ARG A 422 -46.27 21.17 8.23
N VAL A 423 -45.64 21.94 9.11
CA VAL A 423 -46.28 23.01 9.89
C VAL A 423 -45.72 24.36 9.43
N ARG A 424 -46.60 25.23 8.93
CA ARG A 424 -46.36 26.66 8.74
C ARG A 424 -46.43 27.37 10.09
N LYS A 425 -45.62 28.42 10.31
CA LYS A 425 -45.99 29.52 11.20
C LYS A 425 -45.43 30.86 10.73
N ASN A 426 -46.21 31.88 11.07
CA ASN A 426 -46.32 33.20 10.47
C ASN A 426 -45.31 34.22 11.01
N SER A 427 -45.14 35.26 10.21
CA SER A 427 -44.65 36.60 10.56
C SER A 427 -45.43 37.27 11.69
N ASN A 428 -44.74 38.04 12.52
CA ASN A 428 -45.12 39.39 13.02
C ASN A 428 -43.90 40.02 13.72
N GLY A 429 -43.70 41.33 13.52
CA GLY A 429 -42.48 42.07 13.88
C GLY A 429 -42.56 42.95 15.15
N SER A 430 -41.73 44.02 15.13
CA SER A 430 -41.44 45.07 16.15
C SER A 430 -40.53 44.58 17.31
N ASP A 431 -39.49 45.29 17.78
CA ASP A 431 -39.20 46.74 17.83
C ASP A 431 -37.70 47.07 17.85
N ILE A 432 -37.41 48.36 17.55
CA ILE A 432 -36.14 49.07 17.61
C ILE A 432 -35.82 49.45 19.08
N GLY A 433 -34.56 49.35 19.50
CA GLY A 433 -34.07 49.89 20.78
C GLY A 433 -32.55 50.06 20.80
N ASP A 434 -32.12 51.23 21.28
CA ASP A 434 -30.82 51.88 21.09
C ASP A 434 -29.58 51.24 21.73
N ILE A 435 -28.44 51.65 21.17
CA ILE A 435 -27.04 51.42 21.55
C ILE A 435 -26.67 52.25 22.79
N PRO A 436 -25.79 51.74 23.67
CA PRO A 436 -24.83 52.61 24.35
C PRO A 436 -23.38 52.28 23.96
N GLU A 437 -22.68 53.33 23.53
CA GLU A 437 -21.21 53.38 23.41
C GLU A 437 -20.53 53.49 24.78
N GLU A 438 -19.24 53.13 24.76
CA GLU A 438 -18.17 53.35 25.75
C GLU A 438 -17.93 52.28 26.83
N SER A 439 -16.90 51.47 26.59
CA SER A 439 -15.63 51.66 27.32
C SER A 439 -14.49 50.87 26.64
N GLN A 440 -13.53 51.59 26.06
CA GLN A 440 -12.22 51.05 25.70
C GLN A 440 -11.39 50.87 26.98
N SER A 441 -10.92 49.65 27.26
CA SER A 441 -9.57 49.38 27.79
C SER A 441 -9.40 47.88 28.11
N ALA A 442 -8.55 47.21 27.34
CA ALA A 442 -7.59 46.19 27.77
C ALA A 442 -7.12 45.38 26.55
N ILE A 443 -5.97 45.79 26.03
CA ILE A 443 -5.14 44.97 25.15
C ILE A 443 -4.58 43.84 26.01
N GLY A 444 -4.85 42.58 25.64
CA GLY A 444 -4.18 41.41 26.21
C GLY A 444 -5.02 40.14 26.16
N GLN A 445 -4.51 39.14 25.44
CA GLN A 445 -4.98 37.75 25.34
C GLN A 445 -6.13 37.47 24.37
N SER A 446 -5.80 37.25 23.09
CA SER A 446 -6.73 36.73 22.06
C SER A 446 -6.21 35.44 21.40
N SER A 447 -5.73 34.46 22.16
CA SER A 447 -5.24 33.18 21.58
C SER A 447 -5.86 31.90 22.13
N GLU A 448 -6.76 31.94 23.11
CA GLU A 448 -7.30 30.70 23.71
C GLU A 448 -8.83 30.51 23.60
N ILE A 449 -9.60 31.52 23.19
CA ILE A 449 -11.08 31.46 23.27
C ILE A 449 -11.77 31.23 21.91
N ASP A 450 -11.04 31.15 20.79
CA ASP A 450 -11.64 31.12 19.43
C ASP A 450 -11.58 29.75 18.70
N ARG A 451 -11.33 28.66 19.44
CA ARG A 451 -11.40 27.26 18.94
C ARG A 451 -12.78 26.63 19.13
N LYS A 452 -13.88 27.37 18.91
CA LYS A 452 -15.21 26.75 18.85
C LYS A 452 -15.23 25.76 17.67
N GLN A 453 -15.33 24.45 17.98
CA GLN A 453 -15.09 23.25 17.15
C GLN A 453 -15.23 23.46 15.62
N LYS A 454 -14.14 23.88 14.96
CA LYS A 454 -14.03 23.94 13.48
C LYS A 454 -13.77 22.54 12.92
N PHE A 455 -14.34 22.24 11.76
CA PHE A 455 -14.07 20.99 11.07
C PHE A 455 -12.77 21.02 10.27
N PHE A 456 -12.39 22.18 9.74
CA PHE A 456 -11.26 22.35 8.85
C PHE A 456 -10.30 23.33 9.50
N ILE A 457 -9.19 22.86 10.08
CA ILE A 457 -8.26 23.72 10.84
C ILE A 457 -7.19 24.29 9.90
N GLY A 458 -7.01 25.61 9.92
CA GLY A 458 -5.92 26.29 9.19
C GLY A 458 -5.91 25.99 7.70
N LYS A 459 -4.78 25.44 7.22
CA LYS A 459 -4.57 25.07 5.80
C LYS A 459 -5.59 24.07 5.27
N ASP A 460 -6.26 23.34 6.14
CA ASP A 460 -7.27 22.37 5.74
C ASP A 460 -8.60 23.00 5.25
N TYR A 461 -8.84 24.28 5.58
CA TYR A 461 -9.89 25.06 4.92
C TYR A 461 -9.34 25.64 3.63
N SER A 462 -9.67 25.00 2.50
CA SER A 462 -9.04 25.26 1.22
C SER A 462 -10.04 25.40 0.07
N ASN A 463 -9.70 26.23 -0.91
CA ASN A 463 -10.37 26.31 -2.20
C ASN A 463 -9.33 26.51 -3.31
N VAL A 464 -9.11 25.47 -4.12
CA VAL A 464 -8.04 25.43 -5.12
C VAL A 464 -8.26 26.40 -6.28
N TYR A 465 -9.48 26.87 -6.51
CA TYR A 465 -9.76 27.87 -7.54
C TYR A 465 -9.41 29.29 -7.11
N GLU A 466 -9.40 29.53 -5.81
CA GLU A 466 -9.13 30.84 -5.22
C GLU A 466 -7.65 30.99 -4.96
N LYS A 467 -7.03 29.97 -4.35
CA LYS A 467 -5.62 30.01 -3.99
C LYS A 467 -5.06 28.61 -3.75
N ASP A 468 -3.90 28.32 -4.36
CA ASP A 468 -3.14 27.11 -4.06
C ASP A 468 -2.50 27.19 -2.65
N PHE A 469 -2.14 26.02 -2.12
CA PHE A 469 -1.55 25.92 -0.79
C PHE A 469 -0.18 26.59 -0.72
N GLU A 470 0.00 27.43 0.30
CA GLU A 470 1.26 28.11 0.58
C GLU A 470 1.64 28.02 2.06
N THR A 471 2.95 28.12 2.35
CA THR A 471 3.49 28.19 3.72
C THR A 471 2.98 27.06 4.61
N LEU A 472 3.15 25.82 4.13
CA LEU A 472 2.64 24.61 4.79
C LEU A 472 3.22 24.37 6.19
N GLU A 473 4.35 25.01 6.54
CA GLU A 473 4.90 24.96 7.90
C GLU A 473 3.96 25.60 8.94
N LYS A 474 3.11 26.54 8.53
CA LYS A 474 2.12 27.24 9.37
C LYS A 474 0.76 26.57 9.24
N TYR A 475 0.69 25.28 9.57
CA TYR A 475 -0.47 24.41 9.29
C TYR A 475 -1.79 24.90 9.91
N SER A 476 -1.74 25.54 11.09
CA SER A 476 -2.92 26.01 11.81
C SER A 476 -3.41 27.39 11.37
N GLU A 477 -2.63 28.10 10.54
CA GLU A 477 -3.00 29.42 10.04
C GLU A 477 -3.83 29.29 8.75
N ASP A 478 -4.95 30.00 8.70
CA ASP A 478 -5.74 30.15 7.48
C ASP A 478 -4.93 30.92 6.43
N TYR A 479 -5.15 30.58 5.16
CA TYR A 479 -4.49 31.26 4.02
C TYR A 479 -5.50 31.90 3.04
N ILE A 480 -6.79 31.65 3.30
CA ILE A 480 -7.95 32.27 2.66
C ILE A 480 -8.91 32.74 3.75
N ASP A 481 -9.61 33.85 3.52
CA ASP A 481 -10.55 34.41 4.49
C ASP A 481 -11.87 33.62 4.49
N ARG A 482 -12.14 32.88 5.57
CA ARG A 482 -13.35 32.06 5.74
C ARG A 482 -14.65 32.84 5.66
N LYS A 483 -14.64 34.14 5.96
CA LYS A 483 -15.84 35.00 5.93
C LYS A 483 -16.21 35.41 4.51
N LEU A 484 -15.23 35.39 3.59
CA LEU A 484 -15.39 35.86 2.22
C LEU A 484 -15.35 34.73 1.20
N VAL A 485 -14.57 33.69 1.48
CA VAL A 485 -14.29 32.60 0.55
C VAL A 485 -14.83 31.29 1.09
N PRO A 486 -15.81 30.65 0.41
CA PRO A 486 -16.23 29.31 0.76
C PRO A 486 -15.11 28.31 0.45
N ARG A 487 -14.96 27.29 1.30
CA ARG A 487 -14.11 26.16 0.95
C ARG A 487 -14.72 25.37 -0.22
N MET A 488 -13.88 24.64 -0.94
CA MET A 488 -14.32 23.72 -1.98
C MET A 488 -14.60 22.34 -1.36
N PRO A 489 -15.83 21.81 -1.43
CA PRO A 489 -16.12 20.45 -0.99
C PRO A 489 -15.33 19.38 -1.72
N TRP A 490 -15.08 18.26 -1.05
CA TRP A 490 -14.31 17.15 -1.59
C TRP A 490 -15.12 15.87 -1.56
N HIS A 491 -15.61 15.46 -2.73
CA HIS A 491 -16.27 14.18 -2.94
C HIS A 491 -15.28 13.17 -3.53
N ASP A 492 -15.20 11.98 -2.92
CA ASP A 492 -14.22 10.96 -3.29
C ASP A 492 -14.63 9.57 -2.80
N GLU A 493 -13.95 8.54 -3.30
CA GLU A 493 -14.20 7.15 -2.96
C GLU A 493 -12.90 6.44 -2.52
N ALA A 494 -13.04 5.58 -1.51
CA ALA A 494 -11.99 4.68 -1.09
C ALA A 494 -12.57 3.34 -0.65
N LEU A 495 -11.70 2.36 -0.44
CA LEU A 495 -12.07 1.05 0.08
C LEU A 495 -11.01 0.53 1.04
N VAL A 496 -11.44 -0.32 1.97
CA VAL A 496 -10.56 -1.20 2.74
C VAL A 496 -10.79 -2.64 2.29
N VAL A 497 -9.69 -3.38 2.16
CA VAL A 497 -9.71 -4.84 2.00
C VAL A 497 -8.94 -5.51 3.12
N ILE A 498 -9.34 -6.72 3.45
CA ILE A 498 -8.80 -7.49 4.56
C ILE A 498 -8.48 -8.92 4.08
N GLY A 499 -7.33 -9.44 4.50
CA GLY A 499 -6.87 -10.79 4.19
C GLY A 499 -5.80 -10.83 3.10
N GLU A 500 -5.84 -11.85 2.24
CA GLU A 500 -4.80 -12.08 1.23
C GLU A 500 -4.69 -10.92 0.24
N ILE A 501 -5.82 -10.32 -0.11
CA ILE A 501 -5.87 -9.18 -1.02
C ILE A 501 -5.13 -7.96 -0.44
N ALA A 502 -5.15 -7.75 0.88
CA ALA A 502 -4.37 -6.69 1.53
C ALA A 502 -2.88 -6.97 1.45
N ARG A 503 -2.49 -8.24 1.46
CA ARG A 503 -1.10 -8.67 1.28
C ARG A 503 -0.63 -8.50 -0.18
N ASP A 504 -1.52 -8.60 -1.16
CA ASP A 504 -1.20 -8.24 -2.55
C ASP A 504 -0.89 -6.72 -2.67
N VAL A 505 -1.65 -5.87 -1.96
CA VAL A 505 -1.37 -4.42 -1.86
C VAL A 505 -0.03 -4.17 -1.16
N ALA A 506 0.23 -4.85 -0.04
CA ALA A 506 1.52 -4.81 0.67
C ALA A 506 2.68 -5.21 -0.24
N ARG A 507 2.49 -6.25 -1.06
CA ARG A 507 3.48 -6.74 -2.03
C ARG A 507 3.82 -5.68 -3.08
N HIS A 508 2.85 -4.88 -3.54
CA HIS A 508 3.11 -3.73 -4.40
C HIS A 508 3.97 -2.67 -3.68
N PHE A 509 3.65 -2.33 -2.43
CA PHE A 509 4.44 -1.40 -1.63
C PHE A 509 5.89 -1.87 -1.48
N ILE A 510 6.08 -3.12 -1.03
CA ILE A 510 7.39 -3.75 -0.82
C ILE A 510 8.23 -3.75 -2.10
N GLN A 511 7.61 -4.06 -3.24
CA GLN A 511 8.27 -4.06 -4.53
C GLN A 511 8.88 -2.69 -4.87
N ARG A 512 8.13 -1.62 -4.62
CA ARG A 512 8.54 -0.23 -4.87
C ARG A 512 9.53 0.29 -3.83
N TRP A 513 9.29 0.01 -2.56
CA TRP A 513 10.22 0.35 -1.49
C TRP A 513 11.62 -0.22 -1.75
N ASN A 514 11.69 -1.51 -2.07
CA ASN A 514 12.96 -2.21 -2.24
C ASN A 514 13.76 -1.69 -3.45
N ILE A 515 13.10 -1.30 -4.55
CA ILE A 515 13.80 -0.71 -5.70
C ILE A 515 14.26 0.73 -5.39
N HIS A 516 13.43 1.55 -4.75
CA HIS A 516 13.82 2.92 -4.38
C HIS A 516 14.90 2.94 -3.30
N LYS A 517 14.91 1.95 -2.39
CA LYS A 517 16.05 1.70 -1.51
C LYS A 517 17.31 1.38 -2.32
N CYS A 518 17.24 0.53 -3.33
CA CYS A 518 18.40 0.24 -4.18
C CYS A 518 18.93 1.48 -4.92
N GLU A 519 18.04 2.36 -5.37
CA GLU A 519 18.41 3.58 -6.10
C GLU A 519 19.05 4.63 -5.19
N LYS A 520 18.54 4.80 -3.96
CA LYS A 520 18.88 5.95 -3.11
C LYS A 520 19.59 5.61 -1.80
N TYR A 521 19.35 4.43 -1.27
CA TYR A 521 19.68 4.06 0.11
C TYR A 521 20.34 2.66 0.18
N LEU A 522 21.04 2.23 -0.87
CA LEU A 522 21.55 0.86 -1.02
C LEU A 522 22.47 0.44 0.14
N ASN A 523 23.28 1.37 0.63
CA ASN A 523 24.26 1.19 1.70
C ASN A 523 23.84 1.89 3.00
N ASN A 524 22.60 2.38 3.08
CA ASN A 524 22.06 2.97 4.30
C ASN A 524 21.23 1.91 5.04
N ASP A 525 21.78 1.41 6.14
CA ASP A 525 21.20 0.33 6.94
C ASP A 525 19.98 0.79 7.76
N HIS A 526 19.77 2.10 7.93
CA HIS A 526 18.56 2.63 8.56
C HIS A 526 17.30 2.46 7.70
N TYR A 527 17.45 2.20 6.40
CA TYR A 527 16.33 1.85 5.53
C TYR A 527 16.43 0.35 5.25
N PRO A 528 15.60 -0.52 5.84
CA PRO A 528 15.69 -1.96 5.60
C PRO A 528 15.10 -2.35 4.24
N PHE A 529 15.48 -3.51 3.72
CA PHE A 529 14.67 -4.18 2.71
C PHE A 529 13.43 -4.79 3.38
N LEU A 530 12.26 -4.61 2.78
CA LEU A 530 11.00 -5.13 3.28
C LEU A 530 10.70 -6.50 2.69
N LEU A 531 10.04 -7.35 3.47
CA LEU A 531 9.74 -8.74 3.14
C LEU A 531 8.23 -8.94 3.11
N PRO A 532 7.68 -9.64 2.10
CA PRO A 532 6.27 -10.02 2.14
C PRO A 532 6.06 -11.10 3.22
N LYS A 533 4.93 -11.01 3.92
CA LYS A 533 4.43 -12.07 4.80
C LYS A 533 3.91 -13.27 4.00
N SER A 534 3.75 -14.40 4.68
CA SER A 534 3.35 -15.66 4.07
C SER A 534 1.87 -15.76 3.82
N TYR A 535 1.48 -16.27 2.64
CA TYR A 535 0.09 -16.59 2.31
C TYR A 535 -0.43 -17.86 2.98
N ASP A 536 0.46 -18.69 3.54
CA ASP A 536 0.11 -20.02 4.05
C ASP A 536 -0.49 -20.00 5.48
N ASP A 537 -0.50 -18.85 6.16
CA ASP A 537 -0.98 -18.71 7.54
C ASP A 537 -2.39 -18.07 7.58
N GLU A 538 -3.41 -18.92 7.60
CA GLU A 538 -4.83 -18.50 7.66
C GLU A 538 -5.19 -17.78 8.96
N GLU A 539 -4.56 -18.16 10.09
CA GLU A 539 -4.83 -17.52 11.38
C GLU A 539 -4.27 -16.10 11.39
N ASP A 540 -3.06 -15.91 10.88
CA ASP A 540 -2.46 -14.59 10.66
C ASP A 540 -3.34 -13.73 9.75
N LEU A 541 -3.86 -14.29 8.66
CA LEU A 541 -4.72 -13.60 7.69
C LEU A 541 -6.10 -13.21 8.23
N THR A 542 -6.60 -13.87 9.27
CA THR A 542 -7.96 -13.67 9.76
C THR A 542 -8.05 -12.49 10.73
N VAL A 543 -8.61 -11.38 10.28
CA VAL A 543 -8.91 -10.21 11.13
C VAL A 543 -10.33 -10.34 11.72
N LYS A 544 -10.42 -10.93 12.92
CA LYS A 544 -11.71 -11.14 13.63
C LYS A 544 -12.27 -9.84 14.23
N ASN A 545 -11.41 -8.90 14.53
CA ASN A 545 -11.68 -7.65 15.24
C ASN A 545 -11.92 -6.46 14.31
N TRP A 546 -12.45 -6.67 13.10
CA TRP A 546 -12.75 -5.58 12.17
C TRP A 546 -13.65 -4.47 12.76
N ARG A 547 -14.45 -4.80 13.79
CA ARG A 547 -15.28 -3.86 14.55
C ARG A 547 -14.49 -2.78 15.30
N GLU A 548 -13.19 -2.99 15.53
CA GLU A 548 -12.34 -1.98 16.17
C GLU A 548 -12.10 -0.77 15.26
N PHE A 549 -12.19 -0.94 13.93
CA PHE A 549 -11.91 0.11 12.96
C PHE A 549 -13.01 0.36 11.91
N LEU A 550 -14.02 -0.51 11.80
CA LEU A 550 -15.18 -0.29 10.93
C LEU A 550 -16.46 -0.16 11.73
N GLN A 551 -17.26 0.83 11.36
CA GLN A 551 -18.60 1.04 11.92
C GLN A 551 -19.58 -0.05 11.48
N TYR A 552 -19.47 -0.50 10.23
CA TYR A 552 -20.36 -1.48 9.63
C TYR A 552 -19.61 -2.74 9.21
N LYS A 553 -20.37 -3.84 9.07
CA LYS A 553 -19.82 -5.14 8.70
C LYS A 553 -19.27 -5.10 7.27
N PRO A 554 -18.02 -5.55 7.03
CA PRO A 554 -17.49 -5.69 5.68
C PRO A 554 -18.21 -6.78 4.90
N PHE A 555 -18.22 -6.63 3.59
CA PHE A 555 -18.83 -7.55 2.63
C PHE A 555 -17.83 -8.62 2.20
N LYS A 556 -18.34 -9.81 1.86
CA LYS A 556 -17.54 -10.86 1.24
C LYS A 556 -17.56 -10.70 -0.27
N VAL A 557 -16.38 -10.58 -0.88
CA VAL A 557 -16.22 -10.29 -2.31
C VAL A 557 -15.07 -11.09 -2.90
N ASP A 558 -15.13 -11.33 -4.21
CA ASP A 558 -13.96 -11.77 -4.97
C ASP A 558 -13.20 -10.52 -5.44
N ALA A 559 -11.95 -10.37 -4.99
CA ALA A 559 -11.15 -9.17 -5.21
C ALA A 559 -9.90 -9.47 -6.02
N GLN A 560 -9.40 -8.49 -6.77
CA GLN A 560 -8.11 -8.60 -7.46
C GLN A 560 -7.42 -7.25 -7.46
N CYS A 561 -6.18 -7.20 -6.98
CA CYS A 561 -5.38 -5.99 -7.04
C CYS A 561 -4.99 -5.72 -8.50
N VAL A 562 -5.14 -4.48 -8.95
CA VAL A 562 -4.71 -3.99 -10.27
C VAL A 562 -3.88 -2.73 -10.11
N ARG A 563 -3.01 -2.41 -11.07
CA ARG A 563 -2.11 -1.26 -10.99
C ARG A 563 -1.66 -0.75 -12.36
N SER A 564 -1.02 0.42 -12.33
CA SER A 564 -0.28 1.02 -13.44
C SER A 564 1.16 1.28 -13.01
N VAL A 565 2.12 0.51 -13.50
CA VAL A 565 3.54 0.64 -13.12
C VAL A 565 4.47 0.41 -14.31
N GLY A 566 5.70 0.89 -14.22
CA GLY A 566 6.71 0.66 -15.26
C GLY A 566 8.14 0.74 -14.72
N PRO A 567 9.13 0.76 -15.63
CA PRO A 567 10.55 0.76 -15.26
C PRO A 567 10.93 1.88 -14.28
N TRP A 568 10.41 3.10 -14.49
CA TRP A 568 10.77 4.24 -13.65
C TRP A 568 10.11 4.20 -12.26
N SER A 569 8.92 3.60 -12.13
CA SER A 569 8.12 3.69 -10.91
C SER A 569 8.25 2.48 -10.00
N ALA A 570 8.49 1.29 -10.56
CA ALA A 570 8.61 0.04 -9.81
C ALA A 570 9.82 -0.80 -10.22
N GLY A 571 10.71 -0.29 -11.09
CA GLY A 571 11.89 -1.03 -11.55
C GLY A 571 11.57 -2.24 -12.42
N THR A 572 10.36 -2.34 -12.97
CA THR A 572 9.93 -3.49 -13.78
C THR A 572 10.48 -3.40 -15.21
N ARG A 573 10.87 -4.52 -15.81
CA ARG A 573 11.30 -4.56 -17.23
C ARG A 573 10.22 -4.17 -18.22
N THR A 574 8.97 -4.43 -17.86
CA THR A 574 7.80 -4.18 -18.69
C THR A 574 6.81 -3.29 -17.95
N ILE A 575 5.92 -2.67 -18.71
CA ILE A 575 4.82 -1.88 -18.17
C ILE A 575 3.71 -2.83 -17.73
N GLU A 576 3.05 -2.48 -16.64
CA GLU A 576 1.75 -3.03 -16.25
C GLU A 576 0.69 -1.95 -16.39
N SER A 577 -0.43 -2.31 -17.01
CA SER A 577 -1.60 -1.44 -17.20
C SER A 577 -2.87 -2.22 -16.86
N SER A 578 -2.85 -3.01 -15.79
CA SER A 578 -3.94 -3.91 -15.42
C SER A 578 -5.20 -3.15 -14.99
N ILE A 579 -5.09 -1.91 -14.50
CA ILE A 579 -6.23 -1.00 -14.29
C ILE A 579 -6.96 -0.75 -15.62
N HIS A 580 -6.21 -0.33 -16.66
CA HIS A 580 -6.80 -0.08 -17.98
C HIS A 580 -7.48 -1.34 -18.53
N ASN A 581 -6.80 -2.49 -18.47
CA ASN A 581 -7.36 -3.75 -18.93
C ASN A 581 -8.65 -4.14 -18.19
N ALA A 582 -8.70 -3.91 -16.87
CA ALA A 582 -9.90 -4.13 -16.06
C ALA A 582 -11.05 -3.24 -16.52
N TYR A 583 -10.81 -1.93 -16.71
CA TYR A 583 -11.81 -1.01 -17.26
C TYR A 583 -12.38 -1.51 -18.60
N ILE A 584 -11.52 -1.87 -19.56
CA ILE A 584 -11.97 -2.35 -20.87
C ILE A 584 -12.83 -3.62 -20.75
N GLN A 585 -12.39 -4.60 -19.97
CA GLN A 585 -13.13 -5.85 -19.80
C GLN A 585 -14.46 -5.65 -19.06
N MET A 586 -14.49 -4.83 -18.00
CA MET A 586 -15.71 -4.55 -17.24
C MET A 586 -16.75 -3.80 -18.07
N ILE A 587 -16.32 -2.79 -18.86
CA ILE A 587 -17.22 -2.07 -19.78
C ILE A 587 -17.77 -3.02 -20.85
N THR A 588 -16.91 -3.86 -21.44
CA THR A 588 -17.31 -4.81 -22.49
C THR A 588 -18.32 -5.84 -21.98
N ALA A 589 -18.11 -6.34 -20.75
CA ALA A 589 -18.95 -7.35 -20.12
C ALA A 589 -20.25 -6.81 -19.51
N ALA A 590 -20.37 -5.50 -19.30
CA ALA A 590 -21.53 -4.87 -18.67
C ALA A 590 -22.83 -5.24 -19.39
N LYS A 591 -23.89 -5.59 -18.63
CA LYS A 591 -25.18 -6.01 -19.20
C LYS A 591 -26.24 -4.92 -19.18
N TYR A 592 -26.33 -4.15 -18.08
CA TYR A 592 -27.46 -3.25 -17.84
C TYR A 592 -27.05 -1.77 -17.77
N TYR A 593 -26.05 -1.44 -16.96
CA TYR A 593 -25.59 -0.06 -16.85
C TYR A 593 -24.12 0.01 -16.44
N ILE A 594 -23.55 1.21 -16.61
CA ILE A 594 -22.23 1.60 -16.11
C ILE A 594 -22.40 2.92 -15.37
N TYR A 595 -21.78 3.03 -14.20
CA TYR A 595 -21.66 4.25 -13.41
C TYR A 595 -20.18 4.60 -13.27
N ILE A 596 -19.80 5.82 -13.65
CA ILE A 596 -18.42 6.31 -13.57
C ILE A 596 -18.43 7.64 -12.82
N GLU A 597 -17.83 7.65 -11.63
CA GLU A 597 -17.33 8.86 -10.98
C GLU A 597 -15.82 8.93 -11.22
N ASN A 598 -15.34 10.04 -11.77
CA ASN A 598 -13.90 10.21 -11.97
C ASN A 598 -13.51 11.69 -12.03
N GLN A 599 -12.32 12.02 -11.54
CA GLN A 599 -11.80 13.39 -11.61
C GLN A 599 -11.59 13.85 -13.06
N PHE A 600 -11.18 12.93 -13.95
CA PHE A 600 -10.94 13.22 -15.35
C PHE A 600 -11.67 12.22 -16.26
N PHE A 601 -12.19 12.73 -17.38
CA PHE A 601 -12.73 11.90 -18.45
C PHE A 601 -12.05 12.24 -19.79
N ILE A 602 -10.76 11.92 -19.88
CA ILE A 602 -9.94 12.14 -21.08
C ILE A 602 -9.73 10.80 -21.80
N THR A 603 -10.55 10.58 -22.81
CA THR A 603 -10.51 9.43 -23.72
C THR A 603 -11.06 9.84 -25.09
N ILE A 604 -10.33 9.60 -26.18
CA ILE A 604 -10.73 10.07 -27.52
C ILE A 604 -10.62 8.91 -28.51
N GLY A 605 -11.66 8.71 -29.33
CA GLY A 605 -11.63 7.67 -30.35
C GLY A 605 -10.66 8.00 -31.48
N TYR A 606 -9.70 7.12 -31.77
CA TYR A 606 -8.78 7.28 -32.91
C TYR A 606 -7.94 8.57 -32.88
N ASP A 607 -7.46 8.99 -31.70
CA ASP A 607 -6.53 10.11 -31.56
C ASP A 607 -5.09 9.61 -31.32
N PRO A 608 -4.07 10.13 -32.03
CA PRO A 608 -2.68 9.67 -31.89
C PRO A 608 -2.04 10.07 -30.55
N GLN A 609 -2.55 11.10 -29.87
CA GLN A 609 -2.06 11.62 -28.60
C GLN A 609 -2.76 10.94 -27.40
N VAL A 610 -4.07 10.69 -27.50
CA VAL A 610 -4.86 10.03 -26.45
C VAL A 610 -5.06 8.55 -26.76
N ARG A 611 -4.32 7.69 -26.05
CA ARG A 611 -4.18 6.26 -26.39
C ARG A 611 -5.05 5.28 -25.59
N ASN A 612 -5.63 5.70 -24.47
CA ASN A 612 -6.47 4.80 -23.68
C ASN A 612 -7.76 4.46 -24.45
N GLN A 613 -8.32 3.27 -24.22
CA GLN A 613 -9.42 2.72 -25.02
C GLN A 613 -10.78 2.81 -24.33
N VAL A 614 -10.88 3.55 -23.22
CA VAL A 614 -12.09 3.57 -22.37
C VAL A 614 -13.30 4.10 -23.14
N GLY A 615 -13.19 5.28 -23.76
CA GLY A 615 -14.27 5.91 -24.53
C GLY A 615 -14.64 5.12 -25.79
N ASP A 616 -13.65 4.51 -26.43
CA ASP A 616 -13.88 3.62 -27.57
C ASP A 616 -14.65 2.35 -27.17
N THR A 617 -14.36 1.80 -25.99
CA THR A 617 -15.06 0.63 -25.45
C THR A 617 -16.47 0.98 -25.00
N LEU A 618 -16.67 2.16 -24.38
CA LEU A 618 -17.99 2.68 -24.06
C LEU A 618 -18.85 2.84 -25.32
N PHE A 619 -18.29 3.46 -26.37
CA PHE A 619 -18.96 3.60 -27.66
C PHE A 619 -19.43 2.24 -28.19
N ARG A 620 -18.53 1.26 -28.32
CA ARG A 620 -18.87 -0.09 -28.83
C ARG A 620 -19.91 -0.77 -27.95
N ARG A 621 -19.84 -0.60 -26.64
CA ARG A 621 -20.81 -1.21 -25.71
C ARG A 621 -22.20 -0.62 -25.88
N ILE A 622 -22.31 0.71 -26.02
CA ILE A 622 -23.58 1.39 -26.27
C ILE A 622 -24.14 1.00 -27.63
N GLU A 623 -23.31 1.01 -28.68
CA GLU A 623 -23.67 0.58 -30.02
C GLU A 623 -24.19 -0.87 -30.03
N ARG A 624 -23.53 -1.79 -29.33
CA ARG A 624 -24.00 -3.18 -29.16
C ARG A 624 -25.40 -3.24 -28.55
N ALA A 625 -25.65 -2.50 -27.47
CA ALA A 625 -26.98 -2.47 -26.85
C ALA A 625 -28.05 -1.93 -27.81
N HIS A 626 -27.72 -0.86 -28.54
CA HIS A 626 -28.64 -0.27 -29.53
C HIS A 626 -29.00 -1.28 -30.61
N LYS A 627 -28.00 -1.92 -31.23
CA LYS A 627 -28.20 -2.95 -32.27
C LYS A 627 -28.98 -4.16 -31.79
N SER A 628 -28.84 -4.53 -30.51
CA SER A 628 -29.58 -5.61 -29.88
C SER A 628 -30.94 -5.19 -29.29
N ASN A 629 -31.35 -3.92 -29.46
CA ASN A 629 -32.56 -3.34 -28.85
C ASN A 629 -32.64 -3.55 -27.32
N GLU A 630 -31.49 -3.48 -26.63
CA GLU A 630 -31.36 -3.64 -25.19
C GLU A 630 -31.42 -2.27 -24.48
N LYS A 631 -32.12 -2.20 -23.36
CA LYS A 631 -32.06 -1.03 -22.48
C LYS A 631 -30.72 -1.01 -21.72
N PHE A 632 -29.83 -0.11 -22.12
CA PHE A 632 -28.53 0.08 -21.48
C PHE A 632 -28.29 1.56 -21.10
N ARG A 633 -27.71 1.82 -19.92
CA ARG A 633 -27.47 3.19 -19.41
C ARG A 633 -26.01 3.41 -19.03
N VAL A 634 -25.48 4.59 -19.32
CA VAL A 634 -24.15 4.99 -18.88
C VAL A 634 -24.28 6.33 -18.16
N TYR A 635 -23.82 6.39 -16.91
CA TYR A 635 -23.78 7.58 -16.09
C TYR A 635 -22.32 7.99 -15.90
N ILE A 636 -22.00 9.24 -16.24
CA ILE A 636 -20.65 9.80 -16.10
C ILE A 636 -20.77 11.07 -15.25
N VAL A 637 -20.16 11.05 -14.08
CA VAL A 637 -20.10 12.14 -13.12
C VAL A 637 -18.65 12.59 -13.02
N ILE A 638 -18.40 13.84 -13.38
CA ILE A 638 -17.09 14.48 -13.35
C ILE A 638 -17.23 15.87 -12.70
N PRO A 639 -16.14 16.43 -12.14
CA PRO A 639 -16.13 17.81 -11.68
C PRO A 639 -16.57 18.78 -12.78
N LEU A 640 -17.31 19.82 -12.42
CA LEU A 640 -17.74 20.87 -13.36
C LEU A 640 -16.53 21.60 -13.97
N LEU A 641 -15.48 21.79 -13.17
CA LEU A 641 -14.21 22.34 -13.61
C LEU A 641 -13.07 21.45 -13.09
N PRO A 642 -11.96 21.30 -13.84
CA PRO A 642 -10.74 20.68 -13.33
C PRO A 642 -10.17 21.47 -12.13
N GLY A 643 -9.78 20.81 -11.04
CA GLY A 643 -9.28 21.46 -9.82
C GLY A 643 -7.83 21.96 -9.95
N PHE A 644 -7.63 23.11 -10.58
CA PHE A 644 -6.33 23.79 -10.68
C PHE A 644 -6.50 25.29 -10.40
N ASP A 645 -5.45 25.92 -9.88
CA ASP A 645 -5.33 27.37 -9.70
C ASP A 645 -5.00 28.11 -11.02
N SER A 646 -4.36 27.41 -11.96
CA SER A 646 -3.95 27.96 -13.26
C SER A 646 -5.04 27.86 -14.32
N ILE A 647 -5.50 29.01 -14.83
CA ILE A 647 -6.49 29.07 -15.91
C ILE A 647 -6.05 28.32 -17.18
N ASN A 648 -4.74 28.36 -17.50
CA ASN A 648 -4.19 27.65 -18.66
C ASN A 648 -4.29 26.12 -18.49
N ALA A 649 -4.04 25.62 -17.27
CA ALA A 649 -4.19 24.20 -16.96
C ALA A 649 -5.66 23.77 -17.01
N VAL A 650 -6.56 24.58 -16.43
CA VAL A 650 -8.02 24.37 -16.51
C VAL A 650 -8.48 24.29 -17.97
N GLN A 651 -8.10 25.26 -18.81
CA GLN A 651 -8.46 25.30 -20.22
C GLN A 651 -7.92 24.10 -21.00
N ALA A 652 -6.65 23.71 -20.78
CA ALA A 652 -6.03 22.57 -21.44
C ALA A 652 -6.74 21.25 -21.11
N VAL A 653 -7.04 21.02 -19.83
CA VAL A 653 -7.76 19.80 -19.40
C VAL A 653 -9.20 19.81 -19.91
N LEU A 654 -9.89 20.94 -19.81
CA LEU A 654 -11.25 21.09 -20.31
C LEU A 654 -11.33 20.86 -21.82
N PHE A 655 -10.34 21.33 -22.59
CA PHE A 655 -10.23 21.06 -24.03
C PHE A 655 -10.24 19.55 -24.32
N PHE A 656 -9.45 18.76 -23.59
CA PHE A 656 -9.41 17.32 -23.78
C PHE A 656 -10.69 16.63 -23.30
N ILE A 657 -11.29 17.04 -22.17
CA ILE A 657 -12.59 16.52 -21.70
C ILE A 657 -13.68 16.78 -22.74
N MET A 658 -13.75 18.00 -23.28
CA MET A 658 -14.73 18.34 -24.31
C MET A 658 -14.50 17.52 -25.58
N ARG A 659 -13.25 17.27 -25.99
CA ARG A 659 -12.94 16.39 -27.12
C ARG A 659 -13.26 14.92 -26.87
N SER A 660 -13.29 14.50 -25.61
CA SER A 660 -13.69 13.14 -25.23
C SER A 660 -15.20 12.94 -25.31
N ILE A 661 -15.97 13.92 -24.85
CA ILE A 661 -17.42 13.77 -24.68
C ILE A 661 -18.17 14.28 -25.93
N THR A 662 -17.98 15.54 -26.34
CA THR A 662 -18.90 16.23 -27.29
C THR A 662 -18.26 16.88 -28.52
N LYS A 663 -16.96 17.20 -28.50
CA LYS A 663 -16.30 18.01 -29.54
C LYS A 663 -15.39 17.17 -30.45
N GLY A 664 -15.53 17.37 -31.76
CA GLY A 664 -14.77 16.65 -32.78
C GLY A 664 -15.37 15.29 -33.15
N ASP A 665 -15.07 14.82 -34.36
CA ASP A 665 -15.65 13.61 -34.95
C ASP A 665 -15.34 12.33 -34.17
N SER A 666 -14.27 12.37 -33.39
CA SER A 666 -13.76 11.29 -32.54
C SER A 666 -14.38 11.23 -31.14
N SER A 667 -15.18 12.23 -30.75
CA SER A 667 -15.82 12.28 -29.43
C SER A 667 -16.93 11.23 -29.29
N LEU A 668 -17.22 10.81 -28.06
CA LEU A 668 -18.20 9.78 -27.78
C LEU A 668 -19.58 10.12 -28.37
N PHE A 669 -20.09 11.33 -28.15
CA PHE A 669 -21.42 11.74 -28.62
C PHE A 669 -21.49 11.84 -30.13
N LYS A 670 -20.50 12.46 -30.79
CA LYS A 670 -20.49 12.59 -32.25
C LYS A 670 -20.42 11.24 -32.96
N ARG A 671 -19.71 10.28 -32.37
CA ARG A 671 -19.69 8.90 -32.88
C ARG A 671 -21.04 8.22 -32.74
N LEU A 672 -21.71 8.37 -31.59
CA LEU A 672 -23.04 7.80 -31.35
C LEU A 672 -24.12 8.41 -32.27
N GLU A 673 -24.09 9.72 -32.50
CA GLU A 673 -25.00 10.40 -33.45
C GLU A 673 -24.85 9.85 -34.88
N LYS A 674 -23.60 9.63 -35.32
CA LYS A 674 -23.27 9.11 -36.66
C LYS A 674 -23.63 7.64 -36.84
N ALA A 675 -23.45 6.82 -35.80
CA ALA A 675 -23.62 5.38 -35.85
C ALA A 675 -25.10 4.94 -35.73
N GLU A 676 -25.98 5.47 -36.59
CA GLU A 676 -27.39 5.01 -36.79
C GLU A 676 -28.52 5.88 -36.19
N LYS A 677 -28.35 7.21 -36.03
CA LYS A 677 -29.39 8.11 -35.47
C LYS A 677 -29.87 7.67 -34.07
N ILE A 678 -28.95 7.21 -33.22
CA ILE A 678 -29.25 6.93 -31.82
C ILE A 678 -29.82 8.22 -31.21
N ASP A 679 -31.11 8.22 -30.87
CA ASP A 679 -31.70 9.31 -30.09
C ASP A 679 -31.11 9.28 -28.69
N LEU A 680 -30.14 10.16 -28.45
CA LEU A 680 -29.46 10.26 -27.18
C LEU A 680 -30.36 10.85 -26.08
N GLY A 681 -31.59 11.27 -26.39
CA GLY A 681 -32.52 11.89 -25.43
C GLY A 681 -31.97 13.18 -24.84
N ILE A 682 -31.02 13.82 -25.52
CA ILE A 682 -30.38 15.05 -25.06
C ILE A 682 -31.34 16.19 -25.39
N ASN A 683 -32.13 16.59 -24.39
CA ASN A 683 -32.67 17.93 -24.36
C ASN A 683 -31.48 18.89 -24.31
N ASN A 684 -31.19 19.50 -25.45
CA ASN A 684 -30.12 20.46 -25.65
C ASN A 684 -30.47 21.81 -24.96
N THR A 685 -30.83 21.78 -23.68
CA THR A 685 -31.23 22.97 -22.90
C THR A 685 -30.09 23.61 -22.13
N GLY A 686 -28.87 23.08 -22.23
CA GLY A 686 -27.67 23.72 -21.71
C GLY A 686 -27.13 24.76 -22.68
N ASN A 687 -27.71 25.96 -22.70
CA ASN A 687 -26.99 27.14 -23.15
C ASN A 687 -25.76 27.30 -22.23
N TYR A 688 -24.63 26.72 -22.63
CA TYR A 688 -23.36 27.04 -21.98
C TYR A 688 -23.12 28.54 -22.15
N PRO A 689 -22.86 29.29 -21.07
CA PRO A 689 -22.64 30.71 -21.20
C PRO A 689 -21.39 30.94 -22.07
N GLN A 690 -21.59 31.52 -23.25
CA GLN A 690 -20.49 31.83 -24.18
C GLN A 690 -19.42 32.75 -23.56
N HIS A 691 -19.71 33.40 -22.43
CA HIS A 691 -18.76 34.23 -21.70
C HIS A 691 -17.66 33.45 -20.97
N LEU A 692 -17.83 32.13 -20.74
CA LEU A 692 -16.78 31.28 -20.14
C LEU A 692 -15.80 30.69 -21.17
N MET A 693 -16.05 30.93 -22.47
CA MET A 693 -15.18 30.47 -23.58
C MET A 693 -14.40 31.61 -24.27
N LYS A 694 -14.41 32.84 -23.72
CA LYS A 694 -13.61 33.95 -24.22
C LYS A 694 -12.40 34.21 -23.34
#